data_AF-A0A2K3DQF8-F1
#
_entry.id   AF-A0A2K3DQF8-F1
#
_cell.length_a   1.000
_cell.length_b   1.000
_cell.length_c   1.000
_cell.angle_alpha   90.00
_cell.angle_beta   90.00
_cell.angle_gamma   90.00
#
_symmetry.space_group_name_H-M   'P 1'
#
loop_
_entity.id
_entity.type
_entity.pdbx_description
1 polymer ?
#
loop_
_entity_poly.entity_id
_entity_poly.type
_entity_poly.pdbx_seq_one_letter_code
_entity_poly.pdbx_strand_id
1 'polypeptide(L)'
;MDGTAKAEVALSLDVAFLLFSAYLVFGPMQLGFALLCAGAIRSKNSMNVLMKNILDACTGAIGFYLFGYAFAFGHHANQTSNAFIGDHNFALSYTTQVSSLDSNVSYDGFATQGWHVFFFQWSFCAAATTIVSGAVAERCTFQAYLAYAFFISSFVYPVVVHWVWSASGWLSAFNTSRDGYALLLQTGAIDFAGGGVVHLTGGMAALMGAWIIGPRIGRFDASGKVNEMKGHSATLVVMGTFLLWFGFYGFNPGSNLTIATTASAIVVSRVAVTTTLSAGAAGLTGLFWRYMRTSTWDTVLVCNCCLAGLVGITCSCSVVEPWAALICGFVAAFVFIGFEYVVLYKMKIDDPVSAVALHLFCGVWGLLFPGLLAQPTYVADVYGAYGFGPDVKGSKKFGILYGGHGQVLLCQVIEALSICAWVGVMMGAFFGLLKVAKRLRVPVDQELAGLAKPFGAHMTLNDVMAKVVKIERQDKPHVSAISFDRNAANVFQSYLQGAFNFSIKRGGILYGTVLEEEGPEPGKTETHVRVDFIYEPPQEGSADTLTLQRHTPEEQQVDLIAQMLGYRKVGFIFSQSVKGQKAAAEGDYIINSQELIAMAAMQAEIGEHGATALVTLVEEPETGPQVHFEAFQCSDLAVRLVREGWVAAREPADGVSRMVNPKEPDVKDPVMINGKDAGEVDNDWFLCAVRIQDHEGRLLTSFPVENRLTPQGKTELREHLKRHGARGYVERLSDFHLLLWLAKQPHLDPNDMALLCEAVKERRPVLEGYRVIIDSIAGIAQ
;
A
#
# COMPACT_ATOMS: atom_id res chain seq x y z
N MET A 1 -20.91 -48.41 -36.36
CA MET A 1 -21.91 -47.65 -35.58
C MET A 1 -23.08 -47.35 -36.51
N ASP A 2 -24.30 -47.64 -36.04
CA ASP A 2 -25.55 -47.12 -36.61
C ASP A 2 -25.51 -45.58 -36.65
N GLY A 3 -26.27 -44.96 -37.57
CA GLY A 3 -26.31 -43.50 -37.76
C GLY A 3 -26.75 -42.73 -36.51
N THR A 4 -27.65 -43.33 -35.73
CA THR A 4 -28.11 -42.83 -34.41
C THR A 4 -26.96 -42.79 -33.40
N ALA A 5 -26.24 -43.90 -33.23
CA ALA A 5 -25.09 -43.99 -32.33
C ALA A 5 -23.96 -43.01 -32.71
N LYS A 6 -23.74 -42.75 -34.01
CA LYS A 6 -22.77 -41.74 -34.45
C LYS A 6 -23.20 -40.32 -34.07
N ALA A 7 -24.47 -39.99 -34.21
CA ALA A 7 -25.02 -38.68 -33.86
C ALA A 7 -24.95 -38.43 -32.34
N GLU A 8 -25.29 -39.42 -31.53
CA GLU A 8 -25.20 -39.33 -30.06
C GLU A 8 -23.76 -39.14 -29.59
N VAL A 9 -22.79 -39.86 -30.19
CA VAL A 9 -21.36 -39.69 -29.88
C VAL A 9 -20.87 -38.32 -30.32
N ALA A 10 -21.25 -37.84 -31.50
CA ALA A 10 -20.87 -36.51 -31.97
C ALA A 10 -21.40 -35.40 -31.03
N LEU A 11 -22.68 -35.47 -30.66
CA LEU A 11 -23.27 -34.54 -29.70
C LEU A 11 -22.55 -34.59 -28.34
N SER A 12 -22.24 -35.79 -27.84
CA SER A 12 -21.53 -35.96 -26.58
C SER A 12 -20.12 -35.34 -26.62
N LEU A 13 -19.41 -35.48 -27.74
CA LEU A 13 -18.09 -34.86 -27.96
C LEU A 13 -18.19 -33.33 -28.01
N ASP A 14 -19.17 -32.78 -28.73
CA ASP A 14 -19.37 -31.34 -28.83
C ASP A 14 -19.73 -30.73 -27.46
N VAL A 15 -20.63 -31.36 -26.70
CA VAL A 15 -21.00 -30.92 -25.35
C VAL A 15 -19.80 -31.00 -24.40
N ALA A 16 -19.04 -32.09 -24.41
CA ALA A 16 -17.86 -32.24 -23.57
C ALA A 16 -16.78 -31.20 -23.90
N PHE A 17 -16.55 -30.95 -25.19
CA PHE A 17 -15.63 -29.92 -25.67
C PHE A 17 -16.05 -28.52 -25.23
N LEU A 18 -17.33 -28.17 -25.36
CA LEU A 18 -17.81 -26.84 -25.00
C LEU A 18 -17.78 -26.61 -23.48
N LEU A 19 -18.17 -27.62 -22.68
CA LEU A 19 -18.07 -27.53 -21.22
C LEU A 19 -16.61 -27.42 -20.76
N PHE A 20 -15.70 -28.20 -21.33
CA PHE A 20 -14.27 -28.09 -21.04
C PHE A 20 -13.73 -26.70 -21.37
N SER A 21 -14.12 -26.17 -22.54
CA SER A 21 -13.77 -24.81 -22.95
C SER A 21 -14.32 -23.76 -21.97
N ALA A 22 -15.56 -23.92 -21.51
CA ALA A 22 -16.17 -23.04 -20.52
C ALA A 22 -15.45 -23.12 -19.15
N TYR A 23 -14.99 -24.29 -18.72
CA TYR A 23 -14.19 -24.43 -17.49
C TYR A 23 -12.85 -23.69 -17.59
N LEU A 24 -12.21 -23.71 -18.77
CA LEU A 24 -10.99 -22.97 -19.04
C LEU A 24 -11.21 -21.46 -19.09
N VAL A 25 -12.33 -21.00 -19.63
CA VAL A 25 -12.69 -19.58 -19.63
C VAL A 25 -12.98 -19.12 -18.21
N PHE A 26 -13.86 -19.82 -17.48
CA PHE A 26 -14.24 -19.39 -16.13
C PHE A 26 -13.09 -19.50 -15.12
N GLY A 27 -12.52 -20.70 -14.93
CA GLY A 27 -11.55 -20.93 -13.84
C GLY A 27 -10.24 -20.16 -14.05
N PRO A 28 -9.43 -20.52 -15.05
CA PRO A 28 -8.19 -19.83 -15.38
C PRO A 28 -8.34 -18.33 -15.67
N MET A 29 -9.29 -17.87 -16.49
CA MET A 29 -9.34 -16.44 -16.81
C MET A 29 -9.81 -15.59 -15.62
N GLN A 30 -10.83 -16.02 -14.87
CA GLN A 30 -11.30 -15.24 -13.72
C GLN A 30 -10.23 -15.16 -12.63
N LEU A 31 -9.54 -16.27 -12.35
CA LEU A 31 -8.39 -16.26 -11.44
C LEU A 31 -7.23 -15.42 -12.01
N GLY A 32 -7.01 -15.50 -13.32
CA GLY A 32 -5.98 -14.76 -14.02
C GLY A 32 -6.19 -13.24 -13.91
N PHE A 33 -7.41 -12.75 -14.14
CA PHE A 33 -7.80 -11.35 -13.92
C PHE A 33 -7.62 -10.94 -12.46
N ALA A 34 -8.04 -11.78 -11.52
CA ALA A 34 -7.91 -11.51 -10.10
C ALA A 34 -6.44 -11.32 -9.67
N LEU A 35 -5.55 -12.24 -10.08
CA LEU A 35 -4.12 -12.18 -9.77
C LEU A 35 -3.42 -11.02 -10.49
N LEU A 36 -3.72 -10.81 -11.77
CA LEU A 36 -3.13 -9.73 -12.55
C LEU A 36 -3.51 -8.37 -11.98
N CYS A 37 -4.81 -8.15 -11.71
CA CYS A 37 -5.27 -6.89 -11.16
C CYS A 37 -4.74 -6.67 -9.74
N ALA A 38 -4.67 -7.72 -8.90
CA ALA A 38 -4.04 -7.61 -7.60
C ALA A 38 -2.57 -7.19 -7.74
N GLY A 39 -1.78 -7.87 -8.56
CA GLY A 39 -0.35 -7.56 -8.74
C GLY A 39 -0.07 -6.15 -9.30
N ALA A 40 -0.94 -5.66 -10.19
CA ALA A 40 -0.80 -4.37 -10.86
C ALA A 40 -1.21 -3.15 -10.00
N ILE A 41 -1.92 -3.35 -8.88
CA ILE A 41 -2.30 -2.27 -7.95
C ILE A 41 -1.44 -2.27 -6.68
N ARG A 42 -1.61 -1.23 -5.85
CA ARG A 42 -0.97 -1.13 -4.52
C ARG A 42 -1.52 -2.19 -3.55
N SER A 43 -0.64 -2.78 -2.73
CA SER A 43 -0.96 -3.90 -1.83
C SER A 43 -2.14 -3.66 -0.89
N LYS A 44 -2.29 -2.42 -0.40
CA LYS A 44 -3.39 -1.97 0.47
C LYS A 44 -4.79 -2.09 -0.15
N ASN A 45 -4.89 -2.42 -1.43
CA ASN A 45 -6.14 -2.54 -2.19
C ASN A 45 -6.39 -3.94 -2.77
N SER A 46 -5.45 -4.88 -2.62
CA SER A 46 -5.50 -6.20 -3.25
C SER A 46 -6.78 -6.98 -2.90
N MET A 47 -7.16 -7.01 -1.61
CA MET A 47 -8.36 -7.74 -1.16
C MET A 47 -9.66 -7.21 -1.79
N ASN A 48 -9.76 -5.90 -1.99
CA ASN A 48 -10.93 -5.28 -2.62
C ASN A 48 -11.10 -5.75 -4.06
N VAL A 49 -10.01 -5.83 -4.81
CA VAL A 49 -10.03 -6.24 -6.21
C VAL A 49 -10.28 -7.74 -6.36
N LEU A 50 -9.72 -8.57 -5.49
CA LEU A 50 -10.03 -10.00 -5.44
C LEU A 50 -11.51 -10.24 -5.16
N MET A 51 -12.09 -9.52 -4.19
CA MET A 51 -13.51 -9.60 -3.87
C MET A 51 -14.38 -9.17 -5.05
N LYS A 52 -14.03 -8.08 -5.75
CA LYS A 52 -14.72 -7.64 -6.97
C LYS A 52 -14.74 -8.72 -8.04
N ASN A 53 -13.61 -9.38 -8.29
CA ASN A 53 -13.51 -10.46 -9.28
C ASN A 53 -14.41 -11.66 -8.95
N ILE A 54 -14.48 -12.08 -7.68
CA ILE A 54 -15.41 -13.15 -7.28
C ILE A 54 -16.86 -12.71 -7.52
N LEU A 55 -17.18 -11.47 -7.18
CA LEU A 55 -18.54 -10.95 -7.31
C LEU A 55 -18.94 -10.67 -8.74
N ASP A 56 -18.01 -10.40 -9.65
CA ASP A 56 -18.30 -10.35 -11.08
C ASP A 56 -18.82 -11.69 -11.59
N ALA A 57 -18.24 -12.80 -11.11
CA ALA A 57 -18.75 -14.13 -11.41
C ALA A 57 -20.13 -14.37 -10.80
N CYS A 58 -20.33 -14.07 -9.51
CA CYS A 58 -21.62 -14.30 -8.84
C CYS A 58 -22.75 -13.44 -9.41
N THR A 59 -22.49 -12.15 -9.57
CA THR A 59 -23.46 -11.16 -10.07
C THR A 59 -23.71 -11.38 -11.55
N GLY A 60 -22.67 -11.70 -12.32
CA GLY A 60 -22.80 -12.09 -13.72
C GLY A 60 -23.61 -13.37 -13.89
N ALA A 61 -23.47 -14.36 -13.00
CA ALA A 61 -24.26 -15.60 -13.05
C ALA A 61 -25.75 -15.31 -12.88
N ILE A 62 -26.10 -14.54 -11.84
CA ILE A 62 -27.50 -14.22 -11.55
C ILE A 62 -28.07 -13.27 -12.61
N GLY A 63 -27.36 -12.20 -12.97
CA GLY A 63 -27.81 -11.21 -13.95
C GLY A 63 -27.96 -11.80 -15.35
N PHE A 64 -27.00 -12.60 -15.79
CA PHE A 64 -27.06 -13.27 -17.08
C PHE A 64 -28.11 -14.38 -17.12
N TYR A 65 -28.29 -15.14 -16.03
CA TYR A 65 -29.38 -16.13 -15.93
C TYR A 65 -30.77 -15.48 -16.03
N LEU A 66 -31.04 -14.46 -15.21
CA LEU A 66 -32.37 -13.88 -15.13
C LEU A 66 -32.76 -13.14 -16.42
N PHE A 67 -31.85 -12.32 -16.95
CA PHE A 67 -32.14 -11.41 -18.06
C PHE A 67 -31.17 -11.54 -19.23
N GLY A 68 -29.87 -11.70 -18.95
CA GLY A 68 -28.86 -11.56 -20.00
C GLY A 68 -28.92 -12.63 -21.10
N TYR A 69 -29.18 -13.90 -20.77
CA TYR A 69 -29.30 -14.94 -21.78
C TYR A 69 -30.50 -14.71 -22.70
N ALA A 70 -31.60 -14.21 -22.13
CA ALA A 70 -32.81 -13.85 -22.87
C ALA A 70 -32.54 -12.70 -23.85
N PHE A 71 -31.90 -11.63 -23.39
CA PHE A 71 -31.55 -10.51 -24.27
C PHE A 71 -30.51 -10.88 -25.32
N ALA A 72 -29.60 -11.81 -25.02
CA ALA A 72 -28.55 -12.25 -25.94
C ALA A 72 -29.08 -13.20 -27.03
N PHE A 73 -29.74 -14.30 -26.64
CA PHE A 73 -30.09 -15.41 -27.55
C PHE A 73 -31.58 -15.75 -27.54
N GLY A 74 -32.40 -15.05 -26.76
CA GLY A 74 -33.83 -15.28 -26.68
C GLY A 74 -34.54 -14.95 -27.99
N HIS A 75 -35.14 -15.96 -28.60
CA HIS A 75 -35.92 -15.80 -29.83
C HIS A 75 -37.17 -16.68 -29.80
N HIS A 76 -38.17 -16.31 -30.59
CA HIS A 76 -39.34 -17.14 -30.82
C HIS A 76 -39.02 -18.24 -31.84
N ALA A 77 -39.37 -19.48 -31.54
CA ALA A 77 -39.52 -20.50 -32.57
C ALA A 77 -40.78 -20.15 -33.39
N ASN A 78 -40.61 -19.67 -34.63
CA ASN A 78 -41.66 -19.35 -35.62
C ASN A 78 -42.24 -17.93 -35.63
N GLN A 79 -41.54 -16.92 -35.09
CA GLN A 79 -41.90 -15.50 -35.30
C GLN A 79 -40.67 -14.66 -35.66
N THR A 80 -40.89 -13.53 -36.33
CA THR A 80 -39.86 -12.53 -36.60
C THR A 80 -39.26 -12.06 -35.29
N SER A 81 -38.02 -12.44 -35.03
CA SER A 81 -37.28 -12.01 -33.83
C SER A 81 -36.73 -10.62 -34.05
N ASN A 82 -36.72 -9.80 -33.00
CA ASN A 82 -36.17 -8.45 -33.07
C ASN A 82 -34.66 -8.51 -33.31
N ALA A 83 -34.15 -7.81 -34.32
CA ALA A 83 -32.73 -7.83 -34.68
C ALA A 83 -31.82 -7.05 -33.71
N PHE A 84 -32.41 -6.21 -32.86
CA PHE A 84 -31.69 -5.35 -31.92
C PHE A 84 -31.52 -5.99 -30.54
N ILE A 85 -32.49 -6.73 -30.03
CA ILE A 85 -32.43 -7.35 -28.70
C ILE A 85 -33.34 -8.57 -28.66
N GLY A 86 -32.90 -9.65 -28.00
CA GLY A 86 -33.74 -10.80 -27.72
C GLY A 86 -34.82 -10.46 -26.69
N ASP A 87 -35.95 -11.16 -26.72
CA ASP A 87 -37.13 -10.83 -25.92
C ASP A 87 -37.79 -12.06 -25.27
N HIS A 88 -37.13 -13.22 -25.34
CA HIS A 88 -37.65 -14.52 -24.89
C HIS A 88 -36.65 -15.32 -24.06
N ASN A 89 -37.11 -16.37 -23.37
CA ASN A 89 -36.26 -17.26 -22.56
C ASN A 89 -35.61 -16.63 -21.30
N PHE A 90 -36.33 -15.72 -20.64
CA PHE A 90 -35.96 -15.20 -19.32
C PHE A 90 -35.86 -16.33 -18.30
N ALA A 91 -34.83 -16.27 -17.44
CA ALA A 91 -34.55 -17.30 -16.44
C ALA A 91 -34.44 -18.73 -17.04
N LEU A 92 -34.02 -18.85 -18.30
CA LEU A 92 -33.94 -20.11 -19.06
C LEU A 92 -35.25 -20.92 -19.09
N SER A 93 -36.40 -20.25 -19.00
CA SER A 93 -37.73 -20.88 -18.85
C SER A 93 -38.06 -21.94 -19.91
N TYR A 94 -37.51 -21.82 -21.12
CA TYR A 94 -37.77 -22.74 -22.24
C TYR A 94 -36.67 -23.79 -22.46
N THR A 95 -35.55 -23.70 -21.74
CA THR A 95 -34.34 -24.52 -21.98
C THR A 95 -34.46 -25.93 -21.35
N THR A 96 -35.66 -26.39 -20.97
CA THR A 96 -35.88 -27.53 -20.05
C THR A 96 -36.47 -28.79 -20.68
N GLN A 97 -36.80 -28.79 -21.98
CA GLN A 97 -37.49 -29.93 -22.58
C GLN A 97 -36.52 -30.94 -23.22
N VAL A 98 -36.29 -32.06 -22.51
CA VAL A 98 -35.63 -33.27 -23.05
C VAL A 98 -36.33 -33.79 -24.32
N SER A 99 -37.61 -33.47 -24.52
CA SER A 99 -38.39 -33.73 -25.75
C SER A 99 -37.90 -32.98 -27.00
N SER A 100 -36.93 -32.05 -26.87
CA SER A 100 -36.24 -31.44 -28.02
C SER A 100 -35.06 -32.26 -28.55
N LEU A 101 -34.71 -33.38 -27.90
CA LEU A 101 -33.82 -34.42 -28.46
C LEU A 101 -34.58 -35.45 -29.33
N ASP A 102 -35.89 -35.27 -29.54
CA ASP A 102 -36.62 -36.09 -30.49
C ASP A 102 -36.25 -35.65 -31.92
N SER A 103 -35.70 -36.60 -32.69
CA SER A 103 -35.12 -36.46 -34.04
C SER A 103 -36.00 -35.81 -35.13
N ASN A 104 -37.24 -35.43 -34.79
CA ASN A 104 -38.21 -34.79 -35.68
C ASN A 104 -38.38 -33.28 -35.45
N VAL A 105 -37.73 -32.68 -34.45
CA VAL A 105 -37.51 -31.24 -34.43
C VAL A 105 -36.25 -30.99 -35.23
N SER A 106 -36.41 -30.44 -36.44
CA SER A 106 -35.30 -30.01 -37.28
C SER A 106 -34.40 -29.11 -36.45
N TYR A 107 -33.25 -29.64 -36.03
CA TYR A 107 -32.15 -28.91 -35.42
C TYR A 107 -31.79 -27.81 -36.43
N ASP A 108 -32.29 -26.61 -36.19
CA ASP A 108 -32.18 -25.44 -37.06
C ASP A 108 -30.78 -24.83 -36.91
N GLY A 109 -29.75 -25.65 -37.11
CA GLY A 109 -28.38 -25.20 -37.35
C GLY A 109 -27.71 -24.40 -36.24
N PHE A 110 -28.33 -24.24 -35.07
CA PHE A 110 -27.73 -23.56 -33.94
C PHE A 110 -28.01 -24.29 -32.62
N ALA A 111 -26.92 -24.66 -31.94
CA ALA A 111 -26.89 -25.14 -30.57
C ALA A 111 -27.17 -23.99 -29.57
N THR A 112 -28.20 -23.17 -29.75
CA THR A 112 -28.50 -21.99 -28.90
C THR A 112 -29.43 -22.28 -27.73
N GLN A 113 -29.81 -23.55 -27.51
CA GLN A 113 -30.89 -23.94 -26.58
C GLN A 113 -30.45 -24.98 -25.53
N GLY A 114 -29.14 -25.08 -25.23
CA GLY A 114 -28.58 -26.07 -24.29
C GLY A 114 -27.94 -25.46 -23.03
N TRP A 115 -27.99 -26.19 -21.90
CA TRP A 115 -27.40 -25.72 -20.62
C TRP A 115 -25.88 -25.52 -20.71
N HIS A 116 -25.22 -26.32 -21.54
CA HIS A 116 -23.78 -26.22 -21.83
C HIS A 116 -23.42 -24.90 -22.55
N VAL A 117 -24.32 -24.39 -23.40
CA VAL A 117 -24.13 -23.13 -24.14
C VAL A 117 -24.37 -21.95 -23.23
N PHE A 118 -25.39 -22.01 -22.36
CA PHE A 118 -25.57 -21.02 -21.30
C PHE A 118 -24.29 -20.89 -20.45
N PHE A 119 -23.73 -22.01 -19.99
CA PHE A 119 -22.54 -22.00 -19.15
C PHE A 119 -21.31 -21.41 -19.88
N PHE A 120 -21.12 -21.76 -21.15
CA PHE A 120 -20.07 -21.15 -21.98
C PHE A 120 -20.27 -19.64 -22.15
N GLN A 121 -21.47 -19.19 -22.54
CA GLN A 121 -21.75 -17.77 -22.76
C GLN A 121 -21.72 -16.94 -21.48
N TRP A 122 -22.14 -17.52 -20.35
CA TRP A 122 -21.98 -16.91 -19.03
C TRP A 122 -20.50 -16.68 -18.70
N SER A 123 -19.61 -17.63 -19.02
CA SER A 123 -18.18 -17.46 -18.75
C SER A 123 -17.57 -16.27 -19.51
N PHE A 124 -18.05 -15.98 -20.73
CA PHE A 124 -17.66 -14.80 -21.51
C PHE A 124 -18.25 -13.52 -20.92
N CYS A 125 -19.51 -13.56 -20.47
CA CYS A 125 -20.15 -12.46 -19.76
C CYS A 125 -19.39 -12.08 -18.47
N ALA A 126 -18.95 -13.08 -17.70
CA ALA A 126 -18.12 -12.87 -16.51
C ALA A 126 -16.77 -12.23 -16.87
N ALA A 127 -16.13 -12.70 -17.95
CA ALA A 127 -14.88 -12.12 -18.46
C ALA A 127 -15.07 -10.65 -18.93
N ALA A 128 -16.14 -10.33 -19.66
CA ALA A 128 -16.43 -8.96 -20.09
C ALA A 128 -16.66 -8.03 -18.89
N THR A 129 -17.37 -8.52 -17.87
CA THR A 129 -17.71 -7.76 -16.66
C THR A 129 -16.46 -7.40 -15.85
N THR A 130 -15.53 -8.36 -15.67
CA THR A 130 -14.34 -8.17 -14.83
C THR A 130 -13.29 -7.22 -15.40
N ILE A 131 -13.29 -6.94 -16.72
CA ILE A 131 -12.33 -6.00 -17.35
C ILE A 131 -12.32 -4.64 -16.65
N VAL A 132 -13.47 -4.17 -16.18
CA VAL A 132 -13.60 -2.87 -15.51
C VAL A 132 -13.05 -2.89 -14.08
N SER A 133 -12.97 -4.06 -13.43
CA SER A 133 -12.53 -4.22 -12.04
C SER A 133 -11.20 -3.53 -11.74
N GLY A 134 -10.21 -3.76 -12.62
CA GLY A 134 -8.88 -3.17 -12.53
C GLY A 134 -8.87 -1.69 -12.92
N ALA A 135 -9.63 -1.32 -13.95
CA ALA A 135 -9.70 0.06 -14.44
C ALA A 135 -10.21 1.03 -13.37
N VAL A 136 -11.18 0.61 -12.54
CA VAL A 136 -11.78 1.43 -11.46
C VAL A 136 -11.27 1.08 -10.04
N ALA A 137 -10.21 0.27 -9.95
CA ALA A 137 -9.62 -0.17 -8.68
C ALA A 137 -9.15 0.99 -7.79
N GLU A 138 -9.07 0.74 -6.48
CA GLU A 138 -8.58 1.67 -5.43
C GLU A 138 -9.47 2.86 -5.07
N ARG A 139 -10.43 3.27 -5.91
CA ARG A 139 -11.28 4.43 -5.64
C ARG A 139 -12.78 4.28 -5.90
N CYS A 140 -13.20 3.24 -6.64
CA CYS A 140 -14.63 2.94 -6.83
C CYS A 140 -15.23 2.32 -5.58
N THR A 141 -16.38 2.85 -5.13
CA THR A 141 -17.14 2.21 -4.05
C THR A 141 -17.60 0.83 -4.50
N PHE A 142 -17.72 -0.08 -3.55
CA PHE A 142 -18.11 -1.46 -3.82
C PHE A 142 -19.58 -1.58 -4.24
N GLN A 143 -20.47 -0.77 -3.67
CA GLN A 143 -21.89 -0.73 -4.00
C GLN A 143 -22.11 -0.28 -5.45
N ALA A 144 -21.41 0.78 -5.87
CA ALA A 144 -21.41 1.23 -7.26
C ALA A 144 -20.90 0.13 -8.20
N TYR A 145 -19.86 -0.59 -7.77
CA TYR A 145 -19.27 -1.68 -8.55
C TYR A 145 -20.22 -2.87 -8.72
N LEU A 146 -20.89 -3.32 -7.65
CA LEU A 146 -21.88 -4.40 -7.72
C LEU A 146 -23.06 -4.03 -8.63
N ALA A 147 -23.56 -2.81 -8.52
CA ALA A 147 -24.63 -2.33 -9.39
C ALA A 147 -24.17 -2.27 -10.86
N TYR A 148 -22.92 -1.86 -11.11
CA TYR A 148 -22.30 -1.89 -12.43
C TYR A 148 -22.23 -3.32 -12.98
N ALA A 149 -21.69 -4.27 -12.18
CA ALA A 149 -21.50 -5.65 -12.58
C ALA A 149 -22.84 -6.31 -12.94
N PHE A 150 -23.90 -6.06 -12.17
CA PHE A 150 -25.25 -6.51 -12.51
C PHE A 150 -25.76 -5.84 -13.79
N PHE A 151 -25.60 -4.53 -13.94
CA PHE A 151 -26.14 -3.80 -15.09
C PHE A 151 -25.49 -4.19 -16.42
N ILE A 152 -24.16 -4.35 -16.45
CA ILE A 152 -23.47 -4.76 -17.66
C ILE A 152 -23.82 -6.21 -18.02
N SER A 153 -23.84 -7.13 -17.05
CA SER A 153 -24.09 -8.56 -17.29
C SER A 153 -25.55 -8.88 -17.62
N SER A 154 -26.51 -8.13 -17.07
CA SER A 154 -27.94 -8.35 -17.30
C SER A 154 -28.49 -7.65 -18.52
N PHE A 155 -27.88 -6.54 -19.00
CA PHE A 155 -28.45 -5.73 -20.07
C PHE A 155 -27.44 -5.29 -21.13
N VAL A 156 -26.40 -4.53 -20.76
CA VAL A 156 -25.56 -3.84 -21.77
C VAL A 156 -24.75 -4.80 -22.63
N TYR A 157 -24.05 -5.77 -22.02
CA TYR A 157 -23.28 -6.80 -22.74
C TYR A 157 -24.18 -7.75 -23.53
N PRO A 158 -25.28 -8.30 -22.97
CA PRO A 158 -26.22 -9.13 -23.72
C PRO A 158 -26.76 -8.52 -25.01
N VAL A 159 -27.05 -7.22 -25.04
CA VAL A 159 -27.50 -6.53 -26.26
C VAL A 159 -26.42 -6.57 -27.35
N VAL A 160 -25.15 -6.37 -26.98
CA VAL A 160 -24.03 -6.48 -27.92
C VAL A 160 -23.85 -7.91 -28.41
N VAL A 161 -23.96 -8.90 -27.51
CA VAL A 161 -23.96 -10.32 -27.88
C VAL A 161 -25.06 -10.61 -28.90
N HIS A 162 -26.26 -10.08 -28.69
CA HIS A 162 -27.36 -10.27 -29.61
C HIS A 162 -27.05 -9.74 -31.00
N TRP A 163 -26.46 -8.55 -31.12
CA TRP A 163 -26.16 -7.96 -32.42
C TRP A 163 -25.23 -8.83 -33.27
N VAL A 164 -24.23 -9.44 -32.65
CA VAL A 164 -23.10 -10.06 -33.35
C VAL A 164 -23.19 -11.59 -33.39
N TRP A 165 -23.71 -12.23 -32.33
CA TRP A 165 -23.71 -13.70 -32.19
C TRP A 165 -25.10 -14.34 -32.23
N SER A 166 -26.18 -13.57 -32.12
CA SER A 166 -27.52 -14.14 -32.32
C SER A 166 -27.76 -14.45 -33.80
N ALA A 167 -28.50 -15.52 -34.09
CA ALA A 167 -28.98 -15.83 -35.43
C ALA A 167 -29.99 -14.80 -35.98
N SER A 168 -30.49 -13.90 -35.13
CA SER A 168 -31.37 -12.78 -35.52
C SER A 168 -30.68 -11.42 -35.46
N GLY A 169 -29.44 -11.34 -34.97
CA GLY A 169 -28.72 -10.09 -34.76
C GLY A 169 -28.45 -9.33 -36.05
N TRP A 170 -28.63 -8.00 -36.04
CA TRP A 170 -28.46 -7.16 -37.23
C TRP A 170 -27.01 -7.09 -37.78
N LEU A 171 -25.99 -7.29 -36.92
CA LEU A 171 -24.57 -7.37 -37.32
C LEU A 171 -24.07 -8.79 -37.55
N SER A 172 -24.87 -9.79 -37.16
CA SER A 172 -24.42 -11.17 -37.06
C SER A 172 -24.03 -11.74 -38.42
N ALA A 173 -22.82 -12.26 -38.52
CA ALA A 173 -22.37 -13.08 -39.65
C ALA A 173 -23.16 -14.41 -39.78
N PHE A 174 -23.91 -14.76 -38.74
CA PHE A 174 -24.72 -15.97 -38.65
C PHE A 174 -26.22 -15.71 -38.83
N ASN A 175 -26.63 -14.51 -39.26
CA ASN A 175 -28.05 -14.19 -39.35
C ASN A 175 -28.75 -15.10 -40.40
N THR A 176 -29.75 -15.85 -39.94
CA THR A 176 -30.54 -16.80 -40.76
C THR A 176 -32.01 -16.40 -40.88
N SER A 177 -32.38 -15.19 -40.42
CA SER A 177 -33.77 -14.72 -40.42
C SER A 177 -34.38 -14.78 -41.82
N ARG A 178 -35.42 -15.61 -41.96
CA ARG A 178 -36.04 -16.04 -43.23
C ARG A 178 -36.83 -14.94 -43.99
N ASP A 179 -36.86 -13.71 -43.48
CA ASP A 179 -37.70 -12.61 -43.99
C ASP A 179 -36.91 -11.46 -44.65
N GLY A 180 -35.77 -11.74 -45.27
CA GLY A 180 -35.16 -10.82 -46.23
C GLY A 180 -34.35 -9.65 -45.65
N TYR A 181 -34.01 -9.65 -44.35
CA TYR A 181 -32.88 -8.86 -43.88
C TYR A 181 -31.59 -9.53 -44.37
N ALA A 182 -31.10 -9.07 -45.51
CA ALA A 182 -29.77 -9.44 -45.96
C ALA A 182 -28.77 -9.10 -44.87
N LEU A 183 -27.82 -10.01 -44.61
CA LEU A 183 -26.62 -9.73 -43.80
C LEU A 183 -26.15 -8.31 -44.08
N LEU A 184 -25.74 -7.57 -43.04
CA LEU A 184 -25.20 -6.22 -43.24
C LEU A 184 -24.08 -6.29 -44.30
N LEU A 185 -24.22 -5.51 -45.37
CA LEU A 185 -23.31 -5.52 -46.53
C LEU A 185 -23.08 -6.90 -47.17
N GLN A 186 -24.02 -7.84 -47.04
CA GLN A 186 -23.97 -9.23 -47.52
C GLN A 186 -22.91 -10.11 -46.82
N THR A 187 -22.29 -9.64 -45.74
CA THR A 187 -21.27 -10.41 -44.98
C THR A 187 -21.59 -10.46 -43.49
N GLY A 188 -22.15 -9.41 -42.90
CA GLY A 188 -22.14 -9.27 -41.43
C GLY A 188 -20.71 -9.06 -40.91
N ALA A 189 -20.58 -9.00 -39.58
CA ALA A 189 -19.32 -8.76 -38.90
C ALA A 189 -18.67 -10.06 -38.43
N ILE A 190 -17.37 -10.18 -38.65
CA ILE A 190 -16.54 -11.32 -38.25
C ILE A 190 -15.93 -11.01 -36.87
N ASP A 191 -16.62 -11.43 -35.82
CA ASP A 191 -16.06 -11.47 -34.47
C ASP A 191 -16.17 -12.89 -33.92
N PHE A 192 -15.14 -13.70 -34.17
CA PHE A 192 -15.20 -15.14 -33.89
C PHE A 192 -15.31 -15.47 -32.40
N ALA A 193 -14.46 -14.87 -31.56
CA ALA A 193 -14.42 -15.15 -30.12
C ALA A 193 -14.67 -13.91 -29.24
N GLY A 194 -14.91 -12.71 -29.79
CA GLY A 194 -15.37 -11.57 -28.99
C GLY A 194 -14.33 -10.48 -28.76
N GLY A 195 -13.52 -10.15 -29.75
CA GLY A 195 -12.66 -8.96 -29.64
C GLY A 195 -13.46 -7.66 -29.64
N GLY A 196 -14.59 -7.62 -30.34
CA GLY A 196 -15.62 -6.59 -30.20
C GLY A 196 -16.51 -6.88 -28.99
N VAL A 197 -17.20 -8.02 -29.05
CA VAL A 197 -18.28 -8.34 -28.09
C VAL A 197 -17.82 -8.35 -26.63
N VAL A 198 -16.65 -8.92 -26.32
CA VAL A 198 -16.11 -9.00 -24.96
C VAL A 198 -15.12 -7.88 -24.69
N HIS A 199 -14.05 -7.79 -25.48
CA HIS A 199 -12.93 -6.89 -25.16
C HIS A 199 -13.27 -5.42 -25.43
N LEU A 200 -13.85 -5.08 -26.58
CA LEU A 200 -14.24 -3.70 -26.86
C LEU A 200 -15.35 -3.22 -25.90
N THR A 201 -16.34 -4.07 -25.60
CA THR A 201 -17.38 -3.78 -24.61
C THR A 201 -16.80 -3.51 -23.22
N GLY A 202 -15.99 -4.44 -22.69
CA GLY A 202 -15.35 -4.25 -21.38
C GLY A 202 -14.39 -3.07 -21.36
N GLY A 203 -13.63 -2.85 -22.44
CA GLY A 203 -12.69 -1.75 -22.59
C GLY A 203 -13.36 -0.37 -22.66
N MET A 204 -14.50 -0.26 -23.35
CA MET A 204 -15.27 0.98 -23.40
C MET A 204 -15.95 1.27 -22.05
N ALA A 205 -16.47 0.24 -21.38
CA ALA A 205 -16.98 0.37 -20.02
C ALA A 205 -15.87 0.80 -19.04
N ALA A 206 -14.67 0.26 -19.19
CA ALA A 206 -13.48 0.62 -18.41
C ALA A 206 -13.09 2.09 -18.64
N LEU A 207 -13.14 2.55 -19.90
CA LEU A 207 -12.85 3.94 -20.25
C LEU A 207 -13.85 4.88 -19.59
N MET A 208 -15.15 4.62 -19.72
CA MET A 208 -16.19 5.45 -19.10
C MET A 208 -16.08 5.46 -17.58
N GLY A 209 -15.84 4.30 -16.97
CA GLY A 209 -15.64 4.16 -15.53
C GLY A 209 -14.44 4.96 -15.04
N ALA A 210 -13.26 4.75 -15.64
CA ALA A 210 -12.01 5.42 -15.26
C ALA A 210 -12.05 6.93 -15.51
N TRP A 211 -12.68 7.38 -16.61
CA TRP A 211 -12.82 8.79 -16.93
C TRP A 211 -13.77 9.52 -15.97
N ILE A 212 -14.96 8.94 -15.69
CA ILE A 212 -15.97 9.60 -14.88
C ILE A 212 -15.58 9.62 -13.40
N ILE A 213 -15.01 8.54 -12.86
CA ILE A 213 -14.56 8.49 -11.46
C ILE A 213 -13.36 9.41 -11.19
N GLY A 214 -12.56 9.65 -12.23
CA GLY A 214 -11.35 10.46 -12.18
C GLY A 214 -10.13 9.71 -11.62
N PRO A 215 -8.97 10.37 -11.63
CA PRO A 215 -7.71 9.73 -11.30
C PRO A 215 -7.53 9.47 -9.80
N ARG A 216 -6.69 8.47 -9.46
CA ARG A 216 -6.29 8.18 -8.07
C ARG A 216 -5.56 9.38 -7.48
N ILE A 217 -5.76 9.62 -6.18
CA ILE A 217 -5.11 10.72 -5.46
C ILE A 217 -3.59 10.54 -5.53
N GLY A 218 -2.91 11.60 -5.98
CA GLY A 218 -1.45 11.62 -6.15
C GLY A 218 -0.95 11.04 -7.48
N ARG A 219 -1.84 10.64 -8.41
CA ARG A 219 -1.44 10.14 -9.74
C ARG A 219 -0.85 11.23 -10.62
N PHE A 220 -1.36 12.45 -10.49
CA PHE A 220 -0.87 13.64 -11.17
C PHE A 220 -0.46 14.67 -10.10
N ASP A 221 0.71 15.29 -10.26
CA ASP A 221 1.15 16.37 -9.38
C ASP A 221 0.46 17.70 -9.72
N ALA A 222 0.77 18.76 -8.96
CA ALA A 222 0.20 20.09 -9.18
C ALA A 222 0.53 20.68 -10.57
N SER A 223 1.58 20.20 -11.24
CA SER A 223 1.95 20.57 -12.61
C SER A 223 1.29 19.69 -13.68
N GLY A 224 0.51 18.69 -13.27
CA GLY A 224 -0.13 17.72 -14.15
C GLY A 224 0.83 16.63 -14.65
N LYS A 225 2.05 16.53 -14.10
CA LYS A 225 3.00 15.46 -14.44
C LYS A 225 2.58 14.15 -13.78
N VAL A 226 2.81 13.04 -14.49
CA VAL A 226 2.48 11.70 -14.02
C VAL A 226 3.44 11.30 -12.89
N ASN A 227 2.86 10.92 -11.75
CA ASN A 227 3.56 10.24 -10.67
C ASN A 227 3.35 8.72 -10.83
N GLU A 228 4.44 7.97 -10.87
CA GLU A 228 4.39 6.53 -11.11
C GLU A 228 3.86 5.79 -9.87
N MET A 229 2.73 5.09 -10.01
CA MET A 229 2.18 4.22 -8.97
C MET A 229 2.41 2.78 -9.36
N LYS A 230 3.53 2.21 -8.90
CA LYS A 230 3.90 0.84 -9.24
C LYS A 230 2.98 -0.18 -8.55
N GLY A 231 2.65 -1.24 -9.29
CA GLY A 231 2.01 -2.42 -8.74
C GLY A 231 2.88 -3.10 -7.70
N HIS A 232 2.26 -3.77 -6.73
CA HIS A 232 2.96 -4.32 -5.57
C HIS A 232 3.63 -5.68 -5.83
N SER A 233 3.25 -6.41 -6.89
CA SER A 233 3.82 -7.74 -7.18
C SER A 233 3.81 -8.09 -8.66
N ALA A 234 5.00 -8.09 -9.28
CA ALA A 234 5.19 -8.58 -10.65
C ALA A 234 4.94 -10.11 -10.76
N THR A 235 5.20 -10.87 -9.69
CA THR A 235 4.93 -12.32 -9.65
C THR A 235 3.45 -12.62 -9.86
N LEU A 236 2.56 -11.86 -9.20
CA LEU A 236 1.11 -12.02 -9.38
C LEU A 236 0.67 -11.65 -10.80
N VAL A 237 1.27 -10.61 -11.40
CA VAL A 237 1.01 -10.25 -12.80
C VAL A 237 1.41 -11.37 -13.76
N VAL A 238 2.58 -11.98 -13.56
CA VAL A 238 3.07 -13.09 -14.38
C VAL A 238 2.17 -14.32 -14.23
N MET A 239 1.82 -14.71 -13.00
CA MET A 239 0.89 -15.82 -12.75
C MET A 239 -0.47 -15.57 -13.39
N GLY A 240 -1.01 -14.36 -13.24
CA GLY A 240 -2.27 -13.95 -13.84
C GLY A 240 -2.23 -14.03 -15.37
N THR A 241 -1.13 -13.57 -15.98
CA THR A 241 -0.93 -13.61 -17.44
C THR A 241 -0.93 -15.02 -17.99
N PHE A 242 -0.21 -15.96 -17.35
CA PHE A 242 -0.19 -17.35 -17.80
C PHE A 242 -1.54 -18.04 -17.64
N LEU A 243 -2.28 -17.76 -16.57
CA LEU A 243 -3.64 -18.28 -16.39
C LEU A 243 -4.61 -17.71 -17.42
N LEU A 244 -4.50 -16.42 -17.75
CA LEU A 244 -5.28 -15.81 -18.83
C LEU A 244 -4.94 -16.45 -20.18
N TRP A 245 -3.66 -16.63 -20.51
CA TRP A 245 -3.24 -17.33 -21.72
C TRP A 245 -3.81 -18.75 -21.77
N PHE A 246 -3.69 -19.50 -20.68
CA PHE A 246 -4.27 -20.84 -20.60
C PHE A 246 -5.78 -20.84 -20.82
N GLY A 247 -6.50 -19.89 -20.21
CA GLY A 247 -7.94 -19.73 -20.41
C GLY A 247 -8.32 -19.31 -21.84
N PHE A 248 -7.45 -18.59 -22.54
CA PHE A 248 -7.65 -18.24 -23.95
C PHE A 248 -7.72 -19.46 -24.89
N TYR A 249 -7.19 -20.62 -24.48
CA TYR A 249 -7.39 -21.88 -25.21
C TYR A 249 -8.81 -22.47 -25.06
N GLY A 250 -9.54 -22.10 -24.01
CA GLY A 250 -11.00 -22.32 -23.94
C GLY A 250 -11.78 -21.23 -24.67
N PHE A 251 -11.29 -19.98 -24.60
CA PHE A 251 -11.96 -18.81 -25.16
C PHE A 251 -11.98 -18.83 -26.70
N ASN A 252 -10.81 -18.85 -27.33
CA ASN A 252 -10.70 -18.77 -28.78
C ASN A 252 -11.12 -20.10 -29.44
N PRO A 253 -10.44 -21.24 -29.23
CA PRO A 253 -10.85 -22.51 -29.83
C PRO A 253 -12.29 -22.94 -29.51
N GLY A 254 -12.74 -22.73 -28.27
CA GLY A 254 -14.10 -23.08 -27.84
C GLY A 254 -15.20 -22.30 -28.55
N SER A 255 -14.88 -21.13 -29.12
CA SER A 255 -15.84 -20.32 -29.88
C SER A 255 -16.26 -20.95 -31.22
N ASN A 256 -15.63 -22.06 -31.63
CA ASN A 256 -16.15 -22.89 -32.72
C ASN A 256 -17.43 -23.68 -32.34
N LEU A 257 -17.74 -23.78 -31.04
CA LEU A 257 -18.88 -24.46 -30.42
C LEU A 257 -18.96 -25.99 -30.61
N THR A 258 -18.40 -26.52 -31.70
CA THR A 258 -18.40 -27.93 -32.07
C THR A 258 -16.99 -28.38 -32.45
N ILE A 259 -16.71 -29.67 -32.34
CA ILE A 259 -15.42 -30.29 -32.67
C ILE A 259 -15.57 -31.64 -33.38
N ALA A 260 -16.76 -32.28 -33.34
CA ALA A 260 -16.93 -33.67 -33.77
C ALA A 260 -16.65 -33.91 -35.27
N THR A 261 -16.76 -32.88 -36.12
CA THR A 261 -16.47 -32.99 -37.55
C THR A 261 -15.00 -32.71 -37.88
N THR A 262 -14.48 -33.31 -38.96
CA THR A 262 -13.11 -33.06 -39.42
C THR A 262 -12.88 -31.58 -39.74
N ALA A 263 -13.87 -30.90 -40.33
CA ALA A 263 -13.78 -29.47 -40.63
C ALA A 263 -13.67 -28.65 -39.33
N SER A 264 -14.58 -28.88 -38.36
CA SER A 264 -14.55 -28.21 -37.05
C SER A 264 -13.23 -28.46 -36.31
N ALA A 265 -12.73 -29.70 -36.31
CA ALA A 265 -11.47 -30.04 -35.65
C ALA A 265 -10.26 -29.31 -36.25
N ILE A 266 -10.22 -29.12 -37.58
CA ILE A 266 -9.17 -28.35 -38.26
C ILE A 266 -9.26 -26.86 -37.88
N VAL A 267 -10.46 -26.28 -37.86
CA VAL A 267 -10.68 -24.88 -37.45
C VAL A 267 -10.22 -24.67 -36.01
N VAL A 268 -10.66 -25.51 -35.07
CA VAL A 268 -10.28 -25.46 -33.65
C VAL A 268 -8.76 -25.54 -33.48
N SER A 269 -8.11 -26.46 -34.21
CA SER A 269 -6.66 -26.61 -34.18
C SER A 269 -5.92 -25.38 -34.72
N ARG A 270 -6.40 -24.81 -35.84
CA ARG A 270 -5.86 -23.58 -36.42
C ARG A 270 -5.98 -22.40 -35.45
N VAL A 271 -7.14 -22.25 -34.81
CA VAL A 271 -7.42 -21.20 -33.83
C VAL A 271 -6.44 -21.28 -32.65
N ALA A 272 -6.13 -22.48 -32.16
CA ALA A 272 -5.14 -22.63 -31.09
C ALA A 272 -3.75 -22.13 -31.53
N VAL A 273 -3.31 -22.49 -32.75
CA VAL A 273 -2.02 -22.06 -33.31
C VAL A 273 -1.96 -20.54 -33.49
N THR A 274 -2.97 -19.92 -34.11
CA THR A 274 -3.00 -18.47 -34.33
C THR A 274 -3.03 -17.71 -33.01
N THR A 275 -3.74 -18.23 -32.00
CA THR A 275 -3.78 -17.67 -30.65
C THR A 275 -2.39 -17.65 -29.99
N THR A 276 -1.66 -18.78 -30.02
CA THR A 276 -0.31 -18.88 -29.45
C THR A 276 0.69 -17.98 -30.16
N LEU A 277 0.67 -17.96 -31.50
CA LEU A 277 1.62 -17.18 -32.31
C LEU A 277 1.42 -15.67 -32.11
N SER A 278 0.18 -15.20 -32.05
CA SER A 278 -0.11 -13.78 -31.82
C SER A 278 0.39 -13.32 -30.44
N ALA A 279 0.11 -14.10 -29.39
CA ALA A 279 0.56 -13.80 -28.03
C ALA A 279 2.09 -13.77 -27.93
N GLY A 280 2.78 -14.76 -28.51
CA GLY A 280 4.23 -14.84 -28.54
C GLY A 280 4.88 -13.68 -29.30
N ALA A 281 4.35 -13.35 -30.48
CA ALA A 281 4.84 -12.23 -31.28
C ALA A 281 4.67 -10.89 -30.55
N ALA A 282 3.53 -10.66 -29.91
CA ALA A 282 3.28 -9.43 -29.16
C ALA A 282 4.21 -9.30 -27.94
N GLY A 283 4.38 -10.38 -27.17
CA GLY A 283 5.30 -10.41 -26.02
C GLY A 283 6.74 -10.11 -26.39
N LEU A 284 7.27 -10.74 -27.44
CA LEU A 284 8.62 -10.48 -27.96
C LEU A 284 8.74 -9.04 -28.48
N THR A 285 7.71 -8.52 -29.15
CA THR A 285 7.70 -7.14 -29.65
C THR A 285 7.83 -6.14 -28.49
N GLY A 286 7.04 -6.31 -27.42
CA GLY A 286 7.13 -5.49 -26.22
C GLY A 286 8.50 -5.58 -25.53
N LEU A 287 9.06 -6.78 -25.43
CA LEU A 287 10.38 -7.04 -24.85
C LEU A 287 11.48 -6.26 -25.59
N PHE A 288 11.59 -6.45 -26.91
CA PHE A 288 12.63 -5.82 -27.71
C PHE A 288 12.41 -4.32 -27.84
N TRP A 289 11.17 -3.86 -27.99
CA TRP A 289 10.85 -2.43 -28.02
C TRP A 289 11.34 -1.72 -26.75
N ARG A 290 11.08 -2.29 -25.57
CA ARG A 290 11.53 -1.74 -24.30
C ARG A 290 13.05 -1.71 -24.22
N TYR A 291 13.69 -2.84 -24.53
CA TYR A 291 15.14 -2.95 -24.50
C TYR A 291 15.82 -1.92 -25.42
N MET A 292 15.29 -1.69 -26.62
CA MET A 292 15.82 -0.68 -27.55
C MET A 292 15.65 0.76 -27.05
N ARG A 293 14.67 1.04 -26.19
CA ARG A 293 14.37 2.40 -25.69
C ARG A 293 15.05 2.73 -24.37
N THR A 294 15.19 1.75 -23.48
CA THR A 294 15.68 1.98 -22.12
C THR A 294 16.87 1.09 -21.73
N SER A 295 17.30 0.16 -22.59
CA SER A 295 18.33 -0.83 -22.27
C SER A 295 18.03 -1.67 -21.02
N THR A 296 16.75 -1.83 -20.68
CA THR A 296 16.26 -2.60 -19.54
C THR A 296 15.19 -3.60 -19.99
N TRP A 297 15.10 -4.72 -19.28
CA TRP A 297 14.04 -5.71 -19.47
C TRP A 297 12.87 -5.40 -18.53
N ASP A 298 11.63 -5.43 -19.04
CA ASP A 298 10.42 -5.07 -18.28
C ASP A 298 9.37 -6.18 -18.36
N THR A 299 9.30 -6.98 -17.31
CA THR A 299 8.43 -8.16 -17.26
C THR A 299 6.95 -7.80 -17.35
N VAL A 300 6.52 -6.72 -16.70
CA VAL A 300 5.10 -6.33 -16.67
C VAL A 300 4.64 -5.87 -18.05
N LEU A 301 5.48 -5.11 -18.75
CA LEU A 301 5.21 -4.71 -20.13
C LEU A 301 5.09 -5.93 -21.06
N VAL A 302 5.99 -6.90 -20.94
CA VAL A 302 5.93 -8.14 -21.74
C VAL A 302 4.63 -8.90 -21.48
N CYS A 303 4.23 -9.05 -20.21
CA CYS A 303 2.97 -9.66 -19.82
C CYS A 303 1.78 -8.96 -20.48
N ASN A 304 1.69 -7.63 -20.39
CA ASN A 304 0.61 -6.87 -21.01
C ASN A 304 0.63 -6.97 -22.55
N CYS A 305 1.81 -7.01 -23.17
CA CYS A 305 1.92 -7.20 -24.62
C CYS A 305 1.46 -8.60 -25.05
N CYS A 306 1.79 -9.67 -24.32
CA CYS A 306 1.26 -11.01 -24.58
C CYS A 306 -0.28 -10.99 -24.59
N LEU A 307 -0.89 -10.35 -23.59
CA LEU A 307 -2.34 -10.19 -23.48
C LEU A 307 -2.92 -9.33 -24.62
N ALA A 308 -2.23 -8.26 -25.02
CA ALA A 308 -2.62 -7.45 -26.18
C ALA A 308 -2.66 -8.28 -27.47
N GLY A 309 -1.70 -9.18 -27.66
CA GLY A 309 -1.70 -10.13 -28.79
C GLY A 309 -2.85 -11.14 -28.73
N LEU A 310 -3.17 -11.65 -27.54
CA LEU A 310 -4.33 -12.52 -27.33
C LEU A 310 -5.65 -11.81 -27.66
N VAL A 311 -5.84 -10.57 -27.16
CA VAL A 311 -7.02 -9.76 -27.47
C VAL A 311 -7.10 -9.40 -28.96
N GLY A 312 -5.97 -9.02 -29.57
CA GLY A 312 -5.93 -8.61 -30.97
C GLY A 312 -6.31 -9.73 -31.94
N ILE A 313 -5.98 -10.99 -31.65
CA ILE A 313 -6.30 -12.10 -32.55
C ILE A 313 -7.72 -12.64 -32.36
N THR A 314 -8.41 -12.31 -31.27
CA THR A 314 -9.71 -12.87 -30.87
C THR A 314 -10.78 -12.84 -31.97
N CYS A 315 -10.89 -11.75 -32.74
CA CYS A 315 -11.90 -11.66 -33.80
C CYS A 315 -11.61 -12.55 -35.02
N SER A 316 -10.33 -12.84 -35.27
CA SER A 316 -9.86 -13.34 -36.57
C SER A 316 -9.12 -14.67 -36.51
N CYS A 317 -8.90 -15.22 -35.31
CA CYS A 317 -8.12 -16.42 -35.07
C CYS A 317 -8.56 -17.66 -35.88
N SER A 318 -9.83 -17.71 -36.31
CA SER A 318 -10.39 -18.78 -37.14
C SER A 318 -10.22 -18.57 -38.65
N VAL A 319 -10.06 -17.32 -39.10
CA VAL A 319 -10.09 -16.93 -40.52
C VAL A 319 -8.74 -16.43 -41.07
N VAL A 320 -7.68 -16.42 -40.28
CA VAL A 320 -6.35 -15.96 -40.71
C VAL A 320 -5.31 -17.08 -40.72
N GLU A 321 -4.28 -16.89 -41.54
CA GLU A 321 -3.14 -17.79 -41.61
C GLU A 321 -2.22 -17.66 -40.36
N PRO A 322 -1.50 -18.72 -39.96
CA PRO A 322 -0.57 -18.67 -38.83
C PRO A 322 0.49 -17.55 -38.93
N TRP A 323 1.00 -17.26 -40.13
CA TRP A 323 1.96 -16.17 -40.32
C TRP A 323 1.31 -14.79 -40.13
N ALA A 324 0.03 -14.63 -40.48
CA ALA A 324 -0.71 -13.39 -40.29
C ALA A 324 -0.95 -13.13 -38.80
N ALA A 325 -1.12 -14.19 -37.99
CA ALA A 325 -1.23 -14.05 -36.54
C ALA A 325 0.02 -13.42 -35.90
N LEU A 326 1.23 -13.69 -36.41
CA LEU A 326 2.46 -13.02 -35.95
C LEU A 326 2.40 -11.50 -36.18
N ILE A 327 1.90 -11.08 -37.35
CA ILE A 327 1.74 -9.66 -37.69
C ILE A 327 0.67 -9.02 -36.80
N CYS A 328 -0.44 -9.71 -36.57
CA CYS A 328 -1.49 -9.26 -35.67
C CYS A 328 -0.93 -8.96 -34.27
N GLY A 329 -0.17 -9.90 -33.71
CA GLY A 329 0.47 -9.75 -32.40
C GLY A 329 1.51 -8.62 -32.36
N PHE A 330 2.37 -8.53 -33.37
CA PHE A 330 3.35 -7.46 -33.49
C PHE A 330 2.69 -6.06 -33.47
N VAL A 331 1.65 -5.87 -34.28
CA VAL A 331 0.94 -4.58 -34.32
C VAL A 331 0.14 -4.34 -33.04
N ALA A 332 -0.49 -5.37 -32.47
CA ALA A 332 -1.24 -5.27 -31.22
C ALA A 332 -0.37 -4.76 -30.06
N ALA A 333 0.90 -5.17 -29.98
CA ALA A 333 1.84 -4.63 -29.00
C ALA A 333 2.06 -3.12 -29.14
N PHE A 334 2.23 -2.61 -30.37
CA PHE A 334 2.36 -1.16 -30.61
C PHE A 334 1.06 -0.39 -30.34
N VAL A 335 -0.09 -0.98 -30.69
CA VAL A 335 -1.40 -0.42 -30.35
C VAL A 335 -1.52 -0.26 -28.84
N PHE A 336 -1.23 -1.32 -28.07
CA PHE A 336 -1.23 -1.28 -26.61
C PHE A 336 -0.31 -0.17 -26.06
N ILE A 337 0.97 -0.19 -26.43
CA ILE A 337 1.98 0.76 -25.93
C ILE A 337 1.62 2.21 -26.29
N GLY A 338 1.17 2.43 -27.53
CA GLY A 338 0.81 3.76 -28.02
C GLY A 338 -0.42 4.32 -27.30
N PHE A 339 -1.47 3.51 -27.17
CA PHE A 339 -2.71 3.98 -26.53
C PHE A 339 -2.62 4.02 -25.01
N GLU A 340 -1.81 3.20 -24.36
CA GLU A 340 -1.46 3.36 -22.94
C GLU A 340 -0.84 4.74 -22.70
N TYR A 341 0.09 5.16 -23.57
CA TYR A 341 0.67 6.49 -23.51
C TYR A 341 -0.39 7.60 -23.72
N VAL A 342 -1.27 7.46 -24.71
CA VAL A 342 -2.32 8.45 -24.99
C VAL A 342 -3.30 8.58 -23.81
N VAL A 343 -3.81 7.47 -23.29
CA VAL A 343 -4.79 7.44 -22.20
C VAL A 343 -4.20 8.10 -20.94
N LEU A 344 -2.98 7.73 -20.56
CA LEU A 344 -2.37 8.24 -19.32
C LEU A 344 -1.80 9.66 -19.46
N TYR A 345 -1.02 9.93 -20.51
CA TYR A 345 -0.26 11.18 -20.61
C TYR A 345 -1.02 12.30 -21.33
N LYS A 346 -1.88 11.97 -22.32
CA LYS A 346 -2.64 12.96 -23.08
C LYS A 346 -4.05 13.16 -22.53
N MET A 347 -4.79 12.08 -22.28
CA MET A 347 -6.17 12.14 -21.77
C MET A 347 -6.24 12.30 -20.25
N LYS A 348 -5.12 12.09 -19.53
CA LYS A 348 -5.04 12.16 -18.07
C LYS A 348 -6.01 11.22 -17.36
N ILE A 349 -6.30 10.08 -17.99
CA ILE A 349 -7.13 9.02 -17.44
C ILE A 349 -6.22 8.03 -16.72
N ASP A 350 -6.54 7.74 -15.46
CA ASP A 350 -5.78 6.82 -14.64
C ASP A 350 -6.43 5.44 -14.63
N ASP A 351 -5.84 4.55 -15.41
CA ASP A 351 -6.18 3.13 -15.49
C ASP A 351 -5.06 2.31 -14.83
N PRO A 352 -5.27 1.72 -13.64
CA PRO A 352 -4.24 1.00 -12.91
C PRO A 352 -3.66 -0.22 -13.61
N VAL A 353 -4.44 -0.88 -14.48
CA VAL A 353 -4.05 -2.15 -15.12
C VAL A 353 -3.96 -2.03 -16.64
N SER A 354 -4.10 -0.81 -17.16
CA SER A 354 -4.11 -0.52 -18.60
C SER A 354 -5.20 -1.30 -19.37
N ALA A 355 -6.32 -1.60 -18.72
CA ALA A 355 -7.48 -2.31 -19.28
C ALA A 355 -8.05 -1.61 -20.53
N VAL A 356 -8.08 -0.28 -20.55
CA VAL A 356 -8.55 0.51 -21.70
C VAL A 356 -7.63 0.28 -22.90
N ALA A 357 -6.31 0.46 -22.73
CA ALA A 357 -5.34 0.24 -23.80
C ALA A 357 -5.42 -1.21 -24.33
N LEU A 358 -5.50 -2.17 -23.41
CA LEU A 358 -5.43 -3.59 -23.68
C LEU A 358 -6.71 -4.15 -24.30
N HIS A 359 -7.89 -3.72 -23.85
CA HIS A 359 -9.17 -4.30 -24.30
C HIS A 359 -9.91 -3.40 -25.30
N LEU A 360 -9.94 -2.07 -25.10
CA LEU A 360 -10.62 -1.18 -26.04
C LEU A 360 -9.83 -1.10 -27.36
N PHE A 361 -8.59 -0.62 -27.29
CA PHE A 361 -7.84 -0.31 -28.52
C PHE A 361 -7.30 -1.56 -29.22
N CYS A 362 -6.81 -2.56 -28.49
CA CYS A 362 -6.46 -3.84 -29.12
C CYS A 362 -7.71 -4.60 -29.60
N GLY A 363 -8.87 -4.43 -28.96
CA GLY A 363 -10.15 -4.96 -29.45
C GLY A 363 -10.56 -4.31 -30.79
N VAL A 364 -10.43 -2.98 -30.91
CA VAL A 364 -10.61 -2.29 -32.21
C VAL A 364 -9.63 -2.82 -33.26
N TRP A 365 -8.34 -2.95 -32.91
CA TRP A 365 -7.36 -3.53 -33.84
C TRP A 365 -7.75 -4.93 -34.28
N GLY A 366 -8.18 -5.77 -33.34
CA GLY A 366 -8.64 -7.13 -33.63
C GLY A 366 -9.85 -7.16 -34.55
N LEU A 367 -10.80 -6.24 -34.40
CA LEU A 367 -11.93 -6.10 -35.31
C LEU A 367 -11.49 -5.69 -36.71
N LEU A 368 -10.54 -4.77 -36.86
CA LEU A 368 -10.07 -4.34 -38.18
C LEU A 368 -9.29 -5.43 -38.93
N PHE A 369 -8.56 -6.28 -38.20
CA PHE A 369 -7.67 -7.29 -38.77
C PHE A 369 -8.31 -8.31 -39.73
N PRO A 370 -9.48 -8.93 -39.46
CA PRO A 370 -10.13 -9.82 -40.42
C PRO A 370 -10.56 -9.07 -41.69
N GLY A 371 -10.91 -7.79 -41.60
CA GLY A 371 -11.16 -6.95 -42.77
C GLY A 371 -9.95 -6.80 -43.70
N LEU A 372 -8.74 -6.97 -43.18
CA LEU A 372 -7.49 -6.91 -43.93
C LEU A 372 -7.06 -8.28 -44.47
N LEU A 373 -7.02 -9.30 -43.60
CA LEU A 373 -6.34 -10.58 -43.85
C LEU A 373 -7.21 -11.82 -43.64
N ALA A 374 -8.54 -11.70 -43.59
CA ALA A 374 -9.39 -12.90 -43.61
C ALA A 374 -9.20 -13.67 -44.93
N GLN A 375 -8.81 -14.93 -44.79
CA GLN A 375 -8.40 -15.82 -45.87
C GLN A 375 -9.65 -16.48 -46.49
N PRO A 376 -9.82 -16.47 -47.83
CA PRO A 376 -11.09 -16.85 -48.46
C PRO A 376 -11.57 -18.27 -48.14
N THR A 377 -10.66 -19.24 -48.06
CA THR A 377 -11.03 -20.64 -47.75
C THR A 377 -11.44 -20.80 -46.29
N TYR A 378 -10.78 -20.09 -45.38
CA TYR A 378 -11.09 -20.16 -43.95
C TYR A 378 -12.38 -19.42 -43.61
N VAL A 379 -12.68 -18.33 -44.32
CA VAL A 379 -14.01 -17.69 -44.24
C VAL A 379 -15.09 -18.65 -44.75
N ALA A 380 -14.83 -19.41 -45.82
CA ALA A 380 -15.78 -20.42 -46.29
C ALA A 380 -15.95 -21.57 -45.29
N ASP A 381 -14.88 -22.04 -44.65
CA ASP A 381 -14.93 -23.10 -43.63
C ASP A 381 -15.82 -22.74 -42.44
N VAL A 382 -15.76 -21.47 -41.99
CA VAL A 382 -16.43 -21.01 -40.76
C VAL A 382 -17.79 -20.40 -41.06
N TYR A 383 -17.87 -19.57 -42.10
CA TYR A 383 -19.05 -18.74 -42.38
C TYR A 383 -19.80 -19.13 -43.66
N GLY A 384 -19.26 -20.04 -44.48
CA GLY A 384 -19.82 -20.39 -45.80
C GLY A 384 -21.18 -21.08 -45.76
N ALA A 385 -21.49 -21.80 -44.67
CA ALA A 385 -22.81 -22.40 -44.44
C ALA A 385 -23.90 -21.36 -44.10
N TYR A 386 -23.51 -20.13 -43.82
CA TYR A 386 -24.39 -19.02 -43.49
C TYR A 386 -24.47 -18.04 -44.68
N GLY A 387 -24.85 -16.79 -44.45
CA GLY A 387 -25.11 -15.85 -45.55
C GLY A 387 -23.87 -15.41 -46.37
N PHE A 388 -22.66 -15.89 -46.06
CA PHE A 388 -21.50 -15.73 -46.95
C PHE A 388 -21.65 -16.55 -48.24
N GLY A 389 -22.32 -17.71 -48.15
CA GLY A 389 -22.54 -18.64 -49.26
C GLY A 389 -21.32 -19.51 -49.60
N PRO A 390 -21.51 -20.54 -50.45
CA PRO A 390 -20.46 -21.51 -50.77
C PRO A 390 -19.34 -20.92 -51.65
N ASP A 391 -19.62 -19.84 -52.39
CA ASP A 391 -18.64 -19.15 -53.26
C ASP A 391 -18.17 -17.83 -52.64
N VAL A 392 -17.55 -17.92 -51.46
CA VAL A 392 -16.92 -16.79 -50.77
C VAL A 392 -15.87 -16.11 -51.66
N LYS A 393 -15.16 -16.90 -52.48
CA LYS A 393 -14.10 -16.42 -53.36
C LYS A 393 -14.66 -15.61 -54.54
N GLY A 394 -15.69 -16.11 -55.23
CA GLY A 394 -16.33 -15.40 -56.33
C GLY A 394 -17.11 -14.16 -55.89
N SER A 395 -17.72 -14.20 -54.71
CA SER A 395 -18.40 -13.04 -54.11
C SER A 395 -17.46 -12.02 -53.46
N LYS A 396 -16.15 -12.35 -53.33
CA LYS A 396 -15.10 -11.48 -52.78
C LYS A 396 -15.36 -10.98 -51.35
N LYS A 397 -16.03 -11.80 -50.54
CA LYS A 397 -16.41 -11.54 -49.15
C LYS A 397 -15.31 -11.97 -48.16
N PHE A 398 -14.12 -11.40 -48.28
CA PHE A 398 -12.95 -11.73 -47.45
C PHE A 398 -12.01 -10.51 -47.33
N GLY A 399 -10.83 -10.68 -46.73
CA GLY A 399 -9.89 -9.59 -46.46
C GLY A 399 -9.42 -8.83 -47.71
N ILE A 400 -9.29 -7.51 -47.60
CA ILE A 400 -8.92 -6.63 -48.73
C ILE A 400 -7.56 -7.01 -49.33
N LEU A 401 -6.59 -7.42 -48.50
CA LEU A 401 -5.23 -7.76 -48.97
C LEU A 401 -5.18 -9.06 -49.79
N TYR A 402 -6.23 -9.88 -49.75
CA TYR A 402 -6.41 -11.04 -50.62
C TYR A 402 -7.21 -10.72 -51.90
N GLY A 403 -7.66 -9.46 -52.10
CA GLY A 403 -8.48 -9.02 -53.23
C GLY A 403 -9.99 -8.92 -52.94
N GLY A 404 -10.39 -8.87 -51.67
CA GLY A 404 -11.79 -8.69 -51.26
C GLY A 404 -12.32 -7.28 -51.52
N HIS A 405 -13.64 -7.11 -51.59
CA HIS A 405 -14.29 -5.82 -51.89
C HIS A 405 -14.33 -4.82 -50.70
N GLY A 406 -13.79 -5.19 -49.53
CA GLY A 406 -13.78 -4.34 -48.33
C GLY A 406 -15.09 -4.28 -47.55
N GLN A 407 -16.11 -5.03 -47.95
CA GLN A 407 -17.38 -5.15 -47.22
C GLN A 407 -17.16 -5.66 -45.79
N VAL A 408 -16.31 -6.69 -45.63
CA VAL A 408 -15.92 -7.21 -44.32
C VAL A 408 -15.34 -6.09 -43.46
N LEU A 409 -14.32 -5.36 -43.95
CA LEU A 409 -13.71 -4.27 -43.18
C LEU A 409 -14.73 -3.20 -42.77
N LEU A 410 -15.66 -2.84 -43.66
CA LEU A 410 -16.70 -1.86 -43.34
C LEU A 410 -17.65 -2.38 -42.25
N CYS A 411 -18.06 -3.66 -42.28
CA CYS A 411 -18.83 -4.27 -41.20
C CYS A 411 -18.10 -4.20 -39.86
N GLN A 412 -16.79 -4.48 -39.83
CA GLN A 412 -15.98 -4.40 -38.61
C GLN A 412 -15.90 -2.98 -38.03
N VAL A 413 -15.80 -1.97 -38.90
CA VAL A 413 -15.82 -0.56 -38.49
C VAL A 413 -17.20 -0.20 -37.92
N ILE A 414 -18.28 -0.64 -38.55
CA ILE A 414 -19.64 -0.42 -38.06
C ILE A 414 -19.83 -1.09 -36.70
N GLU A 415 -19.36 -2.33 -36.53
CA GLU A 415 -19.41 -3.03 -35.23
C GLU A 415 -18.65 -2.23 -34.17
N ALA A 416 -17.40 -1.84 -34.44
CA ALA A 416 -16.59 -1.10 -33.48
C ALA A 416 -17.27 0.22 -33.04
N LEU A 417 -17.82 0.98 -33.99
CA LEU A 417 -18.51 2.23 -33.72
C LEU A 417 -19.81 2.02 -32.94
N SER A 418 -20.61 1.02 -33.32
CA SER A 418 -21.87 0.70 -32.64
C SER A 418 -21.66 0.25 -31.20
N ILE A 419 -20.67 -0.62 -30.95
CA ILE A 419 -20.32 -1.06 -29.59
C ILE A 419 -19.80 0.14 -28.78
N CYS A 420 -18.89 0.94 -29.33
CA CYS A 420 -18.36 2.12 -28.62
C CYS A 420 -19.48 3.12 -28.27
N ALA A 421 -20.41 3.37 -29.20
CA ALA A 421 -21.53 4.28 -28.98
C ALA A 421 -22.48 3.74 -27.91
N TRP A 422 -22.92 2.49 -28.04
CA TRP A 422 -23.85 1.85 -27.10
C TRP A 422 -23.28 1.77 -25.69
N VAL A 423 -22.10 1.16 -25.56
CA VAL A 423 -21.47 0.96 -24.26
C VAL A 423 -21.05 2.30 -23.67
N GLY A 424 -20.52 3.22 -24.49
CA GLY A 424 -20.15 4.57 -24.08
C GLY A 424 -21.34 5.36 -23.51
N VAL A 425 -22.49 5.35 -24.19
CA VAL A 425 -23.70 6.03 -23.73
C VAL A 425 -24.25 5.38 -22.46
N MET A 426 -24.42 4.06 -22.46
CA MET A 426 -25.03 3.34 -21.33
C MET A 426 -24.16 3.40 -20.06
N MET A 427 -22.85 3.14 -20.19
CA MET A 427 -21.92 3.22 -19.06
C MET A 427 -21.65 4.66 -18.65
N GLY A 428 -21.62 5.59 -19.61
CA GLY A 428 -21.53 7.02 -19.33
C GLY A 428 -22.69 7.53 -18.49
N ALA A 429 -23.92 7.18 -18.87
CA ALA A 429 -25.12 7.50 -18.10
C ALA A 429 -25.07 6.84 -16.72
N PHE A 430 -24.74 5.54 -16.65
CA PHE A 430 -24.69 4.79 -15.39
C PHE A 430 -23.69 5.39 -14.39
N PHE A 431 -22.44 5.55 -14.77
CA PHE A 431 -21.42 6.13 -13.89
C PHE A 431 -21.67 7.62 -13.63
N GLY A 432 -22.21 8.36 -14.61
CA GLY A 432 -22.60 9.76 -14.46
C GLY A 432 -23.66 9.95 -13.38
N LEU A 433 -24.72 9.14 -13.39
CA LEU A 433 -25.77 9.15 -12.37
C LEU A 433 -25.21 8.83 -10.98
N LEU A 434 -24.36 7.82 -10.85
CA LEU A 434 -23.71 7.48 -9.57
C LEU A 434 -22.76 8.57 -9.07
N LYS A 435 -22.11 9.29 -9.98
CA LYS A 435 -21.27 10.44 -9.64
C LYS A 435 -22.10 11.60 -9.11
N VAL A 436 -23.20 11.94 -9.77
CA VAL A 436 -24.15 12.97 -9.30
C VAL A 436 -24.74 12.60 -7.95
N ALA A 437 -25.06 11.32 -7.74
CA ALA A 437 -25.54 10.80 -6.46
C ALA A 437 -24.45 10.74 -5.36
N LYS A 438 -23.20 11.11 -5.64
CA LYS A 438 -22.04 11.01 -4.74
C LYS A 438 -21.81 9.59 -4.18
N ARG A 439 -22.15 8.56 -4.97
CA ARG A 439 -21.99 7.14 -4.60
C ARG A 439 -20.86 6.43 -5.37
N LEU A 440 -20.28 7.07 -6.39
CA LEU A 440 -19.30 6.43 -7.26
C LEU A 440 -17.91 6.26 -6.62
N ARG A 441 -17.39 7.31 -5.95
CA ARG A 441 -16.02 7.34 -5.42
C ARG A 441 -16.03 7.24 -3.89
N VAL A 442 -15.06 6.51 -3.34
CA VAL A 442 -14.84 6.40 -1.89
C VAL A 442 -14.36 7.74 -1.31
N PRO A 443 -14.58 8.01 0.00
CA PRO A 443 -14.01 9.15 0.70
C PRO A 443 -12.47 9.20 0.63
N VAL A 444 -11.91 10.41 0.71
CA VAL A 444 -10.46 10.68 0.54
C VAL A 444 -9.61 9.94 1.57
N ASP A 445 -10.05 9.92 2.82
CA ASP A 445 -9.44 9.19 3.92
C ASP A 445 -9.38 7.68 3.65
N GLN A 446 -10.45 7.10 3.07
CA GLN A 446 -10.50 5.68 2.71
C GLN A 446 -9.60 5.36 1.50
N GLU A 447 -9.54 6.24 0.50
CA GLU A 447 -8.64 6.07 -0.66
C GLU A 447 -7.16 6.11 -0.24
N LEU A 448 -6.82 7.00 0.72
CA LEU A 448 -5.48 7.11 1.29
C LEU A 448 -5.14 5.94 2.22
N ALA A 449 -6.08 5.46 3.04
CA ALA A 449 -5.87 4.31 3.92
C ALA A 449 -5.78 2.96 3.16
N GLY A 450 -6.50 2.83 2.04
CA GLY A 450 -6.64 1.58 1.28
C GLY A 450 -7.95 0.84 1.59
N LEU A 451 -8.49 0.17 0.57
CA LEU A 451 -9.79 -0.49 0.55
C LEU A 451 -9.74 -1.98 0.91
N ALA A 452 -8.61 -2.49 1.40
CA ALA A 452 -8.48 -3.90 1.81
C ALA A 452 -9.32 -4.28 3.04
N LYS A 453 -9.97 -3.31 3.70
CA LYS A 453 -10.83 -3.58 4.87
C LYS A 453 -12.13 -4.29 4.43
N PRO A 454 -12.56 -5.37 5.11
CA PRO A 454 -13.80 -6.06 4.79
C PRO A 454 -15.03 -5.14 4.90
N PHE A 455 -15.95 -5.26 3.96
CA PHE A 455 -17.22 -4.52 3.98
C PHE A 455 -18.09 -4.99 5.15
N GLY A 456 -18.57 -4.05 5.99
CA GLY A 456 -19.48 -4.37 7.10
C GLY A 456 -18.82 -5.01 8.32
N ALA A 457 -17.50 -5.21 8.32
CA ALA A 457 -16.80 -5.50 9.55
C ALA A 457 -16.86 -4.26 10.45
N HIS A 458 -17.65 -4.32 11.51
CA HIS A 458 -17.18 -3.74 12.78
C HIS A 458 -15.73 -4.19 12.92
N MET A 459 -14.85 -3.23 13.18
CA MET A 459 -13.42 -3.40 13.42
C MET A 459 -13.16 -4.80 14.00
N THR A 460 -12.61 -5.72 13.20
CA THR A 460 -12.38 -7.07 13.70
C THR A 460 -11.35 -7.00 14.82
N LEU A 461 -11.35 -7.95 15.76
CA LEU A 461 -10.37 -7.97 16.85
C LEU A 461 -8.95 -7.81 16.30
N ASN A 462 -8.64 -8.40 15.14
CA ASN A 462 -7.34 -8.26 14.48
C ASN A 462 -7.06 -6.84 13.89
N ASP A 463 -8.10 -6.10 13.48
CA ASP A 463 -7.97 -4.69 13.05
C ASP A 463 -7.84 -3.73 14.24
N VAL A 464 -8.45 -4.09 15.38
CA VAL A 464 -8.15 -3.46 16.68
C VAL A 464 -6.69 -3.76 17.01
N MET A 465 -6.24 -5.01 16.91
CA MET A 465 -4.85 -5.41 17.15
C MET A 465 -3.81 -4.71 16.26
N ALA A 466 -4.16 -4.32 15.02
CA ALA A 466 -3.29 -3.55 14.13
C ALA A 466 -3.31 -2.03 14.39
N LYS A 467 -4.36 -1.51 15.06
CA LYS A 467 -4.43 -0.14 15.59
C LYS A 467 -3.86 -0.02 17.00
N VAL A 468 -3.79 -1.14 17.70
CA VAL A 468 -3.28 -1.28 19.06
C VAL A 468 -1.75 -1.32 18.97
N VAL A 469 -1.09 -0.40 19.67
CA VAL A 469 0.38 -0.38 19.70
C VAL A 469 0.84 -1.63 20.43
N LYS A 470 1.55 -2.52 19.73
CA LYS A 470 2.17 -3.68 20.36
C LYS A 470 3.35 -3.20 21.20
N ILE A 471 3.31 -3.50 22.49
CA ILE A 471 4.39 -3.22 23.43
C ILE A 471 5.26 -4.47 23.53
N GLU A 472 6.49 -4.34 23.05
CA GLU A 472 7.53 -5.34 23.15
C GLU A 472 8.64 -4.82 24.05
N ARG A 473 9.20 -5.70 24.89
CA ARG A 473 10.30 -5.34 25.79
C ARG A 473 11.58 -5.14 24.97
N GLN A 474 12.28 -4.05 25.23
CA GLN A 474 13.62 -3.81 24.71
C GLN A 474 14.63 -4.37 25.72
N ASP A 475 15.39 -5.39 25.32
CA ASP A 475 16.29 -6.09 26.25
C ASP A 475 17.64 -5.38 26.47
N LYS A 476 18.07 -4.52 25.53
CA LYS A 476 19.38 -3.85 25.60
C LYS A 476 19.26 -2.33 25.47
N PRO A 477 19.95 -1.55 26.34
CA PRO A 477 20.09 -0.12 26.13
C PRO A 477 21.05 0.17 24.96
N HIS A 478 20.92 1.36 24.38
CA HIS A 478 21.89 1.94 23.44
C HIS A 478 23.16 2.41 24.18
N VAL A 479 23.02 2.87 25.43
CA VAL A 479 24.14 3.24 26.30
C VAL A 479 24.61 2.03 27.11
N SER A 480 25.86 1.62 26.91
CA SER A 480 26.46 0.44 27.54
C SER A 480 26.85 0.69 29.00
N ALA A 481 27.28 1.91 29.32
CA ALA A 481 27.55 2.36 30.68
C ALA A 481 27.45 3.89 30.81
N ILE A 482 27.06 4.36 31.99
CA ILE A 482 27.12 5.76 32.41
C ILE A 482 28.15 5.90 33.54
N SER A 483 29.06 6.86 33.40
CA SER A 483 30.13 7.11 34.35
C SER A 483 29.96 8.47 35.01
N PHE A 484 29.93 8.51 36.35
CA PHE A 484 29.79 9.76 37.11
C PHE A 484 31.12 10.27 37.65
N ASP A 485 31.35 11.58 37.54
CA ASP A 485 32.39 12.23 38.32
C ASP A 485 32.13 12.04 39.82
N ARG A 486 33.12 11.51 40.53
CA ARG A 486 33.02 11.21 41.97
C ARG A 486 32.62 12.43 42.78
N ASN A 487 33.17 13.61 42.49
CA ASN A 487 32.90 14.82 43.27
C ASN A 487 31.50 15.36 42.99
N ALA A 488 31.07 15.37 41.73
CA ALA A 488 29.72 15.77 41.33
C ALA A 488 28.65 14.86 41.96
N ALA A 489 28.83 13.54 41.89
CA ALA A 489 27.93 12.59 42.54
C ALA A 489 27.91 12.79 44.07
N ASN A 490 29.07 12.96 44.70
CA ASN A 490 29.21 13.21 46.14
C ASN A 490 28.48 14.48 46.60
N VAL A 491 28.62 15.58 45.86
CA VAL A 491 27.98 16.87 46.17
C VAL A 491 26.46 16.81 46.03
N PHE A 492 25.94 16.02 45.08
CA PHE A 492 24.50 15.80 44.94
C PHE A 492 23.95 14.95 46.09
N GLN A 493 24.56 13.80 46.39
CA GLN A 493 24.09 12.92 47.48
C GLN A 493 24.16 13.60 48.86
N SER A 494 25.24 14.34 49.14
CA SER A 494 25.40 15.03 50.43
C SER A 494 24.36 16.13 50.62
N TYR A 495 23.93 16.78 49.53
CA TYR A 495 22.86 17.77 49.60
C TYR A 495 21.50 17.13 49.91
N LEU A 496 21.16 16.03 49.25
CA LEU A 496 19.93 15.28 49.51
C LEU A 496 19.85 14.80 50.96
N GLN A 497 20.95 14.24 51.47
CA GLN A 497 21.04 13.74 52.83
C GLN A 497 21.00 14.88 53.85
N GLY A 498 21.81 15.93 53.66
CA GLY A 498 21.98 17.00 54.64
C GLY A 498 20.82 18.00 54.70
N ALA A 499 20.24 18.37 53.55
CA ALA A 499 19.19 19.39 53.50
C ALA A 499 17.79 18.81 53.70
N PHE A 500 17.55 17.59 53.19
CA PHE A 500 16.19 17.04 53.12
C PHE A 500 16.05 15.66 53.75
N ASN A 501 17.14 14.95 54.06
CA ASN A 501 17.11 13.54 54.46
C ASN A 501 16.18 12.70 53.54
N PHE A 502 16.23 12.97 52.23
CA PHE A 502 15.37 12.35 51.22
C PHE A 502 13.85 12.49 51.50
N SER A 503 13.42 13.55 52.20
CA SER A 503 11.98 13.80 52.44
C SER A 503 11.25 14.39 51.23
N ILE A 504 11.98 15.05 50.32
CA ILE A 504 11.47 15.60 49.07
C ILE A 504 12.33 15.11 47.89
N LYS A 505 11.72 14.97 46.72
CA LYS A 505 12.42 14.65 45.47
C LYS A 505 13.17 15.88 44.94
N ARG A 506 14.34 15.66 44.36
CA ARG A 506 15.13 16.66 43.64
C ARG A 506 15.70 16.03 42.37
N GLY A 507 15.99 16.84 41.36
CA GLY A 507 16.64 16.36 40.15
C GLY A 507 17.50 17.40 39.45
N GLY A 508 18.23 16.94 38.45
CA GLY A 508 19.18 17.74 37.70
C GLY A 508 19.42 17.18 36.31
N ILE A 509 20.02 18.00 35.46
CA ILE A 509 20.41 17.64 34.10
C ILE A 509 21.90 17.27 34.13
N LEU A 510 22.23 16.13 33.53
CA LEU A 510 23.59 15.60 33.48
C LEU A 510 24.30 16.15 32.25
N TYR A 511 25.47 16.74 32.44
CA TYR A 511 26.32 17.25 31.37
C TYR A 511 27.66 16.52 31.34
N GLY A 512 28.15 16.25 30.13
CA GLY A 512 29.46 15.63 29.94
C GLY A 512 29.72 15.24 28.50
N THR A 513 30.36 14.09 28.29
CA THR A 513 30.83 13.62 26.98
C THR A 513 30.31 12.22 26.65
N VAL A 514 30.31 11.87 25.38
CA VAL A 514 29.96 10.52 24.90
C VAL A 514 31.17 9.96 24.18
N LEU A 515 31.56 8.75 24.55
CA LEU A 515 32.69 8.01 24.03
C LEU A 515 32.17 6.75 23.33
N GLU A 516 32.74 6.45 22.18
CA GLU A 516 32.46 5.23 21.41
C GLU A 516 33.73 4.37 21.43
N GLU A 517 33.65 3.19 22.02
CA GLU A 517 34.77 2.26 22.17
C GLU A 517 34.47 0.94 21.45
N GLU A 518 35.48 0.23 20.96
CA GLU A 518 35.26 -1.13 20.44
C GLU A 518 34.89 -2.06 21.60
N GLY A 519 33.71 -2.68 21.48
CA GLY A 519 33.21 -3.63 22.44
C GLY A 519 34.00 -4.95 22.45
N PRO A 520 33.70 -5.84 23.42
CA PRO A 520 34.38 -7.12 23.55
C PRO A 520 34.12 -8.08 22.37
N GLU A 521 33.11 -7.81 21.54
CA GLU A 521 32.86 -8.53 20.28
C GLU A 521 33.45 -7.78 19.08
N PRO A 522 34.22 -8.45 18.20
CA PRO A 522 34.81 -7.81 17.03
C PRO A 522 33.74 -7.16 16.13
N GLY A 523 33.88 -5.85 15.87
CA GLY A 523 32.99 -5.11 14.98
C GLY A 523 31.73 -4.53 15.64
N LYS A 524 31.60 -4.57 16.97
CA LYS A 524 30.56 -3.83 17.71
C LYS A 524 31.16 -2.68 18.49
N THR A 525 30.53 -1.51 18.41
CA THR A 525 30.91 -0.31 19.16
C THR A 525 30.02 -0.19 20.41
N GLU A 526 30.61 -0.06 21.59
CA GLU A 526 29.91 0.27 22.85
C GLU A 526 29.91 1.78 23.06
N THR A 527 28.77 2.31 23.48
CA THR A 527 28.60 3.74 23.78
C THR A 527 28.71 3.96 25.29
N HIS A 528 29.69 4.75 25.71
CA HIS A 528 29.94 5.13 27.09
C HIS A 528 29.62 6.61 27.31
N VAL A 529 28.74 6.90 28.27
CA VAL A 529 28.37 8.26 28.65
C VAL A 529 29.18 8.67 29.88
N ARG A 530 29.89 9.79 29.81
CA ARG A 530 30.58 10.39 30.96
C ARG A 530 29.85 11.64 31.42
N VAL A 531 29.58 11.73 32.70
CA VAL A 531 28.94 12.87 33.38
C VAL A 531 29.99 13.61 34.18
N ASP A 532 30.29 14.84 33.78
CA ASP A 532 31.31 15.69 34.40
C ASP A 532 30.72 16.63 35.47
N PHE A 533 29.47 17.09 35.29
CA PHE A 533 28.77 17.92 36.28
C PHE A 533 27.25 17.79 36.18
N ILE A 534 26.55 18.24 37.23
CA ILE A 534 25.09 18.18 37.36
C ILE A 534 24.57 19.61 37.52
N TYR A 535 23.76 20.07 36.57
CA TYR A 535 23.05 21.34 36.68
C TYR A 535 21.69 21.09 37.33
N GLU A 536 21.30 21.90 38.32
CA GLU A 536 19.99 21.81 38.97
C GLU A 536 19.11 23.00 38.53
N PRO A 537 18.15 22.79 37.60
CA PRO A 537 17.20 23.83 37.27
C PRO A 537 16.37 24.28 38.48
N PRO A 538 15.77 25.48 38.43
CA PRO A 538 14.73 25.85 39.39
C PRO A 538 13.65 24.77 39.40
N GLN A 539 13.30 24.28 40.58
CA GLN A 539 12.49 23.07 40.70
C GLN A 539 11.63 23.07 41.96
N GLU A 540 10.48 22.42 41.85
CA GLU A 540 9.54 22.19 42.94
C GLU A 540 9.41 20.67 43.16
N GLY A 541 9.88 20.24 44.33
CA GLY A 541 9.86 18.84 44.74
C GLY A 541 8.92 18.63 45.91
N SER A 542 8.14 17.54 45.87
CA SER A 542 7.39 17.01 47.00
C SER A 542 7.88 15.59 47.32
N ALA A 543 7.24 14.89 48.26
CA ALA A 543 7.56 13.49 48.50
C ALA A 543 7.21 12.60 47.29
N ASP A 544 6.23 13.00 46.49
CA ASP A 544 5.62 12.15 45.46
C ASP A 544 5.95 12.66 44.04
N THR A 545 6.12 13.96 43.85
CA THR A 545 6.27 14.63 42.54
C THR A 545 7.56 15.46 42.46
N LEU A 546 8.11 15.59 41.24
CA LEU A 546 9.23 16.47 40.93
C LEU A 546 8.92 17.25 39.65
N THR A 547 8.89 18.58 39.72
CA THR A 547 8.71 19.45 38.55
C THR A 547 9.93 20.34 38.37
N LEU A 548 10.57 20.26 37.20
CA LEU A 548 11.68 21.12 36.83
C LEU A 548 11.18 22.26 35.93
N GLN A 549 11.60 23.48 36.19
CA GLN A 549 11.38 24.60 35.27
C GLN A 549 12.42 24.52 34.14
N ARG A 550 11.96 24.08 32.97
CA ARG A 550 12.80 23.82 31.79
C ARG A 550 12.79 24.98 30.79
N HIS A 551 13.81 25.03 29.95
CA HIS A 551 13.99 26.05 28.90
C HIS A 551 14.04 27.48 29.44
N THR A 552 14.55 27.64 30.66
CA THR A 552 14.77 28.95 31.26
C THR A 552 15.96 29.66 30.60
N PRO A 553 16.05 31.00 30.67
CA PRO A 553 17.24 31.72 30.22
C PRO A 553 18.53 31.24 30.91
N GLU A 554 18.42 30.76 32.17
CA GLU A 554 19.55 30.16 32.88
C GLU A 554 19.97 28.83 32.25
N GLU A 555 19.04 27.94 31.90
CA GLU A 555 19.35 26.68 31.22
C GLU A 555 20.02 26.93 29.86
N GLN A 556 19.58 27.95 29.11
CA GLN A 556 20.24 28.35 27.85
C GLN A 556 21.69 28.83 28.08
N GLN A 557 21.93 29.55 29.17
CA GLN A 557 23.28 29.98 29.55
C GLN A 557 24.16 28.79 29.96
N VAL A 558 23.59 27.82 30.66
CA VAL A 558 24.26 26.56 31.03
C VAL A 558 24.66 25.78 29.77
N ASP A 559 23.74 25.64 28.82
CA ASP A 559 24.00 24.97 27.53
C ASP A 559 25.15 25.65 26.77
N LEU A 560 25.18 26.98 26.74
CA LEU A 560 26.23 27.75 26.10
C LEU A 560 27.60 27.54 26.76
N ILE A 561 27.68 27.62 28.10
CA ILE A 561 28.93 27.43 28.85
C ILE A 561 29.40 25.98 28.72
N ALA A 562 28.49 25.01 28.82
CA ALA A 562 28.80 23.60 28.61
C ALA A 562 29.40 23.37 27.22
N GLN A 563 28.79 23.93 26.17
CA GLN A 563 29.29 23.83 24.81
C GLN A 563 30.68 24.46 24.65
N MET A 564 30.93 25.62 25.27
CA MET A 564 32.24 26.27 25.26
C MET A 564 33.32 25.40 25.93
N LEU A 565 32.96 24.68 26.99
CA LEU A 565 33.84 23.71 27.68
C LEU A 565 33.97 22.37 26.93
N GLY A 566 33.16 22.11 25.91
CA GLY A 566 33.16 20.86 25.14
C GLY A 566 32.24 19.77 25.71
N TYR A 567 31.29 20.14 26.56
CA TYR A 567 30.29 19.27 27.16
C TYR A 567 28.93 19.45 26.50
N ARG A 568 28.08 18.42 26.61
CA ARG A 568 26.68 18.42 26.14
C ARG A 568 25.77 17.78 27.16
N LYS A 569 24.45 17.97 27.03
CA LYS A 569 23.46 17.19 27.80
C LYS A 569 23.63 15.71 27.46
N VAL A 570 23.75 14.88 28.49
CA VAL A 570 23.94 13.43 28.35
C VAL A 570 22.96 12.62 29.18
N GLY A 571 22.21 13.24 30.09
CA GLY A 571 21.22 12.51 30.86
C GLY A 571 20.41 13.34 31.84
N PHE A 572 19.65 12.61 32.65
CA PHE A 572 18.78 13.16 33.69
C PHE A 572 19.07 12.46 35.02
N ILE A 573 18.99 13.16 36.15
CA ILE A 573 19.11 12.55 37.47
C ILE A 573 17.98 13.00 38.39
N PHE A 574 17.43 12.10 39.18
CA PHE A 574 16.48 12.46 40.23
C PHE A 574 16.58 11.54 41.46
N SER A 575 16.14 12.06 42.60
CA SER A 575 16.13 11.35 43.87
C SER A 575 14.75 10.79 44.21
N GLN A 576 14.74 9.65 44.86
CA GLN A 576 13.55 9.09 45.50
C GLN A 576 13.31 9.75 46.87
N SER A 577 12.07 9.74 47.36
CA SER A 577 11.77 10.09 48.75
C SER A 577 11.65 8.86 49.65
N VAL A 578 11.98 8.99 50.94
CA VAL A 578 11.87 7.91 51.95
C VAL A 578 10.42 7.40 52.08
N LYS A 579 9.43 8.28 51.89
CA LYS A 579 8.01 7.90 51.91
C LYS A 579 7.63 7.04 50.71
N GLY A 580 8.15 7.36 49.53
CA GLY A 580 7.97 6.55 48.32
C GLY A 580 8.62 5.17 48.43
N GLN A 581 9.70 5.06 49.21
CA GLN A 581 10.43 3.81 49.44
C GLN A 581 9.69 2.83 50.36
N LYS A 582 9.02 3.33 51.40
CA LYS A 582 8.19 2.50 52.31
C LYS A 582 6.87 2.01 51.71
N ALA A 583 6.44 2.61 50.60
CA ALA A 583 5.22 2.20 49.89
C ALA A 583 5.43 0.96 49.00
N ALA A 584 6.68 0.62 48.66
CA ALA A 584 7.02 -0.60 47.93
C ALA A 584 7.04 -1.79 48.90
N ALA A 585 6.18 -2.78 48.65
CA ALA A 585 6.00 -3.93 49.55
C ALA A 585 7.22 -4.89 49.61
N GLU A 586 8.19 -4.75 48.72
CA GLU A 586 9.29 -5.72 48.51
C GLU A 586 10.70 -5.10 48.46
N GLY A 587 10.88 -3.80 48.76
CA GLY A 587 12.20 -3.17 48.90
C GLY A 587 12.81 -2.57 47.62
N ASP A 588 12.33 -2.96 46.44
CA ASP A 588 12.76 -2.36 45.16
C ASP A 588 11.89 -1.14 44.81
N TYR A 589 12.53 -0.05 44.34
CA TYR A 589 11.81 1.14 43.92
C TYR A 589 11.15 0.95 42.56
N ILE A 590 9.91 1.43 42.46
CA ILE A 590 9.11 1.34 41.25
C ILE A 590 8.98 2.74 40.65
N ILE A 591 9.41 2.89 39.39
CA ILE A 591 9.31 4.16 38.65
C ILE A 591 7.83 4.44 38.35
N ASN A 592 7.34 5.63 38.73
CA ASN A 592 5.95 6.01 38.48
C ASN A 592 5.75 6.65 37.09
N SER A 593 4.49 6.81 36.68
CA SER A 593 4.13 7.31 35.35
C SER A 593 4.61 8.75 35.08
N GLN A 594 4.67 9.62 36.10
CA GLN A 594 5.20 10.99 35.93
C GLN A 594 6.71 10.99 35.73
N GLU A 595 7.42 10.12 36.44
CA GLU A 595 8.86 9.94 36.30
C GLU A 595 9.21 9.34 34.94
N LEU A 596 8.48 8.31 34.50
CA LEU A 596 8.65 7.73 33.17
C LEU A 596 8.46 8.80 32.07
N ILE A 597 7.44 9.64 32.18
CA ILE A 597 7.20 10.76 31.24
C ILE A 597 8.39 11.73 31.26
N ALA A 598 8.90 12.11 32.44
CA ALA A 598 10.04 13.01 32.56
C ALA A 598 11.32 12.41 31.96
N MET A 599 11.60 11.13 32.25
CA MET A 599 12.75 10.38 31.71
C MET A 599 12.69 10.29 30.18
N ALA A 600 11.55 9.89 29.64
CA ALA A 600 11.35 9.74 28.20
C ALA A 600 11.40 11.09 27.47
N ALA A 601 10.86 12.17 28.07
CA ALA A 601 10.94 13.51 27.51
C ALA A 601 12.39 14.03 27.48
N MET A 602 13.16 13.78 28.54
CA MET A 602 14.59 14.10 28.59
C MET A 602 15.38 13.34 27.54
N GLN A 603 15.15 12.04 27.41
CA GLN A 603 15.81 11.22 26.41
C GLN A 603 15.41 11.62 24.98
N ALA A 604 14.17 12.08 24.76
CA ALA A 604 13.74 12.62 23.47
C ALA A 604 14.49 13.90 23.07
N GLU A 605 14.87 14.75 24.05
CA GLU A 605 15.66 15.97 23.82
C GLU A 605 17.13 15.64 23.52
N ILE A 606 17.71 14.69 24.24
CA ILE A 606 19.14 14.33 24.16
C ILE A 606 19.43 13.41 22.95
N GLY A 607 18.51 12.51 22.63
CA GLY A 607 18.67 11.46 21.62
C GLY A 607 19.09 10.10 22.21
N GLU A 608 19.65 9.23 21.36
CA GLU A 608 19.97 7.83 21.67
C GLU A 608 20.98 7.63 22.81
N HIS A 609 21.70 8.69 23.19
CA HIS A 609 22.68 8.68 24.28
C HIS A 609 22.13 9.15 25.63
N GLY A 610 20.85 9.55 25.69
CA GLY A 610 20.24 10.00 26.95
C GLY A 610 20.05 8.82 27.92
N ALA A 611 20.60 8.93 29.12
CA ALA A 611 20.40 7.98 30.21
C ALA A 611 19.93 8.71 31.47
N THR A 612 19.18 8.02 32.31
CA THR A 612 18.66 8.55 33.58
C THR A 612 19.34 7.85 34.75
N ALA A 613 19.76 8.61 35.76
CA ALA A 613 20.15 8.07 37.06
C ALA A 613 19.09 8.34 38.13
N LEU A 614 18.83 7.33 38.93
CA LEU A 614 17.98 7.35 40.10
C LEU A 614 18.87 7.27 41.35
N VAL A 615 18.59 8.13 42.33
CA VAL A 615 19.30 8.14 43.61
C VAL A 615 18.34 7.73 44.73
N THR A 616 18.65 6.61 45.38
CA THR A 616 17.83 6.01 46.44
C THR A 616 18.60 5.92 47.75
N LEU A 617 17.89 5.83 48.87
CA LEU A 617 18.49 5.67 50.20
C LEU A 617 18.15 4.28 50.74
N VAL A 618 19.04 3.31 50.62
CA VAL A 618 18.77 1.92 51.04
C VAL A 618 19.23 1.73 52.48
N GLU A 619 18.36 1.17 53.32
CA GLU A 619 18.74 0.74 54.67
C GLU A 619 19.49 -0.60 54.61
N GLU A 620 20.82 -0.57 54.77
CA GLU A 620 21.62 -1.79 54.84
C GLU A 620 21.68 -2.32 56.28
N PRO A 621 21.47 -3.64 56.50
CA PRO A 621 21.43 -4.22 57.86
C PRO A 621 22.68 -4.01 58.72
N GLU A 622 23.85 -3.85 58.11
CA GLU A 622 25.14 -3.80 58.83
C GLU A 622 25.77 -2.40 58.90
N THR A 623 25.51 -1.53 57.91
CA THR A 623 26.22 -0.26 57.71
C THR A 623 25.32 0.97 57.89
N GLY A 624 24.01 0.77 58.05
CA GLY A 624 23.03 1.86 58.15
C GLY A 624 22.57 2.37 56.78
N PRO A 625 21.89 3.54 56.71
CA PRO A 625 21.34 4.05 55.47
C PRO A 625 22.44 4.51 54.51
N GLN A 626 22.54 3.87 53.35
CA GLN A 626 23.49 4.21 52.28
C GLN A 626 22.77 4.75 51.04
N VAL A 627 23.42 5.68 50.34
CA VAL A 627 22.90 6.23 49.09
C VAL A 627 23.34 5.34 47.94
N HIS A 628 22.37 4.82 47.19
CA HIS A 628 22.60 3.97 46.02
C HIS A 628 22.22 4.72 44.75
N PHE A 629 22.97 4.45 43.68
CA PHE A 629 22.70 4.97 42.34
C PHE A 629 22.29 3.82 41.44
N GLU A 630 21.20 4.00 40.72
CA GLU A 630 20.74 3.10 39.67
C GLU A 630 20.62 3.88 38.36
N ALA A 631 20.86 3.23 37.22
CA ALA A 631 20.79 3.90 35.93
C ALA A 631 19.94 3.13 34.93
N PHE A 632 19.09 3.86 34.23
CA PHE A 632 18.14 3.32 33.27
C PHE A 632 18.13 4.16 31.99
N GLN A 633 17.86 3.51 30.87
CA GLN A 633 17.52 4.14 29.61
C GLN A 633 16.08 3.74 29.24
N CYS A 634 15.26 4.70 28.82
CA CYS A 634 13.92 4.40 28.32
C CYS A 634 14.03 3.68 26.97
N SER A 635 13.15 2.70 26.72
CA SER A 635 13.05 2.04 25.43
C SER A 635 12.63 3.03 24.34
N ASP A 636 13.01 2.75 23.09
CA ASP A 636 12.67 3.60 21.94
C ASP A 636 11.14 3.74 21.79
N LEU A 637 10.42 2.68 22.16
CA LEU A 637 8.98 2.65 22.20
C LEU A 637 8.41 3.62 23.25
N ALA A 638 8.95 3.65 24.46
CA ALA A 638 8.52 4.60 25.49
C ALA A 638 8.76 6.05 25.09
N VAL A 639 9.94 6.36 24.56
CA VAL A 639 10.27 7.71 24.06
C VAL A 639 9.28 8.15 23.00
N ARG A 640 8.94 7.25 22.06
CA ARG A 640 7.94 7.53 21.02
C ARG A 640 6.54 7.72 21.61
N LEU A 641 6.09 6.84 22.50
CA LEU A 641 4.75 6.87 23.10
C LEU A 641 4.54 8.15 23.92
N VAL A 642 5.52 8.55 24.72
CA VAL A 642 5.45 9.79 25.50
C VAL A 642 5.43 11.02 24.59
N ARG A 643 6.28 11.07 23.56
CA ARG A 643 6.30 12.17 22.58
C ARG A 643 4.98 12.31 21.84
N GLU A 644 4.34 11.19 21.52
CA GLU A 644 3.04 11.17 20.85
C GLU A 644 1.87 11.42 21.83
N GLY A 645 2.11 11.48 23.15
CA GLY A 645 1.09 11.76 24.16
C GLY A 645 0.27 10.56 24.63
N TRP A 646 0.78 9.34 24.44
CA TRP A 646 0.04 8.11 24.75
C TRP A 646 0.04 7.72 26.23
N VAL A 647 1.03 8.19 27.00
CA VAL A 647 1.19 7.84 28.41
C VAL A 647 0.52 8.91 29.26
N ALA A 648 -0.52 8.54 30.01
CA ALA A 648 -1.20 9.44 30.91
C ALA A 648 -0.65 9.31 32.32
N ALA A 649 -0.33 10.45 32.96
CA ALA A 649 -0.01 10.48 34.38
C ALA A 649 -1.25 10.02 35.18
N ARG A 650 -1.04 9.11 36.14
CA ARG A 650 -2.08 8.53 36.99
C ARG A 650 -1.78 8.84 38.45
N GLU A 651 -2.84 8.99 39.24
CA GLU A 651 -2.81 8.86 40.70
C GLU A 651 -3.67 7.64 41.11
N PRO A 652 -3.25 6.81 42.08
CA PRO A 652 -2.00 6.90 42.86
C PRO A 652 -0.74 6.61 42.03
N ALA A 653 0.43 6.98 42.55
CA ALA A 653 1.73 6.69 41.93
C ALA A 653 2.05 5.19 42.06
N ASP A 654 1.50 4.39 41.14
CA ASP A 654 1.82 2.98 40.95
C ASP A 654 2.86 2.82 39.82
N GLY A 655 3.49 1.64 39.76
CA GLY A 655 4.43 1.27 38.69
C GLY A 655 3.81 1.04 37.34
N VAL A 656 2.60 1.55 37.10
CA VAL A 656 1.78 1.16 35.98
C VAL A 656 1.28 2.41 35.27
N SER A 657 1.66 2.56 34.01
CA SER A 657 1.22 3.64 33.15
C SER A 657 -0.09 3.29 32.46
N ARG A 658 -1.07 4.20 32.54
CA ARG A 658 -2.29 4.09 31.73
C ARG A 658 -2.00 4.59 30.31
N MET A 659 -2.35 3.75 29.35
CA MET A 659 -2.21 4.07 27.94
C MET A 659 -3.50 4.67 27.40
N VAL A 660 -3.38 5.81 26.73
CA VAL A 660 -4.50 6.53 26.12
C VAL A 660 -4.13 6.84 24.68
N ASN A 661 -5.01 6.54 23.73
CA ASN A 661 -4.77 6.94 22.34
C ASN A 661 -5.20 8.41 22.15
N PRO A 662 -4.28 9.36 21.86
CA PRO A 662 -4.62 10.77 21.73
C PRO A 662 -5.61 11.06 20.57
N LYS A 663 -5.65 10.18 19.57
CA LYS A 663 -6.51 10.32 18.39
C LYS A 663 -7.90 9.71 18.62
N GLU A 664 -8.01 8.74 19.53
CA GLU A 664 -9.24 8.01 19.86
C GLU A 664 -9.30 7.76 21.39
N PRO A 665 -9.55 8.80 22.20
CA PRO A 665 -9.43 8.74 23.67
C PRO A 665 -10.46 7.83 24.36
N ASP A 666 -11.51 7.43 23.66
CA ASP A 666 -12.59 6.57 24.19
C ASP A 666 -12.25 5.06 24.17
N VAL A 667 -11.10 4.67 23.60
CA VAL A 667 -10.66 3.27 23.55
C VAL A 667 -10.08 2.86 24.91
N LYS A 668 -10.67 1.84 25.54
CA LYS A 668 -10.29 1.37 26.89
C LYS A 668 -8.91 0.70 26.96
N ASP A 669 -8.60 -0.15 25.98
CA ASP A 669 -7.38 -0.95 25.93
C ASP A 669 -6.63 -0.69 24.61
N PRO A 670 -5.92 0.46 24.49
CA PRO A 670 -5.35 0.89 23.22
C PRO A 670 -3.99 0.24 22.92
N VAL A 671 -3.44 -0.60 23.81
CA VAL A 671 -2.13 -1.27 23.64
C VAL A 671 -2.24 -2.79 23.85
N MET A 672 -1.27 -3.55 23.33
CA MET A 672 -1.23 -5.01 23.47
C MET A 672 0.11 -5.45 24.02
N ILE A 673 0.07 -6.31 25.03
CA ILE A 673 1.24 -6.93 25.65
C ILE A 673 1.08 -8.45 25.53
N ASN A 674 2.06 -9.15 24.97
CA ASN A 674 2.06 -10.62 24.83
C ASN A 674 0.77 -11.21 24.19
N GLY A 675 0.15 -10.49 23.25
CA GLY A 675 -1.08 -10.95 22.59
C GLY A 675 -2.38 -10.70 23.36
N LYS A 676 -2.32 -10.00 24.51
CA LYS A 676 -3.50 -9.58 25.27
C LYS A 676 -3.64 -8.07 25.22
N ASP A 677 -4.87 -7.60 25.01
CA ASP A 677 -5.21 -6.18 25.08
C ASP A 677 -5.03 -5.69 26.52
N ALA A 678 -4.43 -4.50 26.66
CA ALA A 678 -4.17 -3.88 27.95
C ALA A 678 -4.42 -2.37 27.86
N GLY A 679 -5.10 -1.81 28.86
CA GLY A 679 -5.18 -0.36 29.09
C GLY A 679 -4.05 0.17 29.96
N GLU A 680 -3.30 -0.73 30.59
CA GLU A 680 -2.32 -0.45 31.63
C GLU A 680 -1.05 -1.27 31.37
N VAL A 681 0.11 -0.65 31.52
CA VAL A 681 1.42 -1.24 31.22
C VAL A 681 2.34 -1.01 32.40
N ASP A 682 2.99 -2.08 32.85
CA ASP A 682 4.03 -1.99 33.86
C ASP A 682 5.23 -1.21 33.32
N ASN A 683 5.67 -0.19 34.07
CA ASN A 683 6.70 0.75 33.66
C ASN A 683 8.05 0.06 33.43
N ASP A 684 8.31 -1.10 34.05
CA ASP A 684 9.54 -1.87 33.84
C ASP A 684 9.71 -2.37 32.40
N TRP A 685 8.61 -2.51 31.64
CA TRP A 685 8.67 -2.85 30.21
C TRP A 685 9.32 -1.76 29.36
N PHE A 686 9.35 -0.55 29.88
CA PHE A 686 9.90 0.61 29.20
C PHE A 686 11.33 0.94 29.64
N LEU A 687 11.92 0.17 30.55
CA LEU A 687 13.21 0.48 31.15
C LEU A 687 14.26 -0.56 30.77
N CYS A 688 15.42 -0.06 30.34
CA CYS A 688 16.62 -0.85 30.10
C CYS A 688 17.67 -0.44 31.14
N ALA A 689 18.14 -1.38 31.96
CA ALA A 689 19.18 -1.11 32.95
C ALA A 689 20.53 -0.77 32.29
N VAL A 690 21.22 0.25 32.80
CA VAL A 690 22.52 0.73 32.31
C VAL A 690 23.56 0.55 33.42
N ARG A 691 24.77 0.08 33.04
CA ARG A 691 25.86 -0.11 34.00
C ARG A 691 26.38 1.24 34.51
N ILE A 692 26.59 1.37 35.82
CA ILE A 692 27.21 2.55 36.42
C ILE A 692 28.70 2.34 36.60
N GLN A 693 29.47 3.38 36.31
CA GLN A 693 30.89 3.50 36.57
C GLN A 693 31.18 4.84 37.25
N ASP A 694 32.38 4.99 37.77
CA ASP A 694 32.87 6.24 38.35
C ASP A 694 34.13 6.71 37.63
N HIS A 695 34.36 8.02 37.63
CA HIS A 695 35.61 8.60 37.15
C HIS A 695 35.96 9.87 37.93
N GLU A 696 37.16 10.40 37.67
CA GLU A 696 37.58 11.71 38.17
C GLU A 696 37.65 12.69 36.99
N GLY A 697 36.80 13.71 37.07
CA GLY A 697 36.62 14.75 36.06
C GLY A 697 37.68 15.84 36.16
N ARG A 698 37.68 16.73 35.16
CA ARG A 698 38.62 17.86 35.10
C ARG A 698 38.16 19.07 35.90
N LEU A 699 36.86 19.16 36.16
CA LEU A 699 36.24 20.27 36.85
C LEU A 699 36.26 20.06 38.37
N LEU A 700 36.41 21.16 39.09
CA LEU A 700 36.15 21.27 40.50
C LEU A 700 34.63 21.36 40.73
N THR A 701 34.20 20.80 41.86
CA THR A 701 32.80 20.84 42.32
C THR A 701 32.76 21.38 43.75
N SER A 702 33.35 22.56 43.98
CA SER A 702 33.49 23.13 45.33
C SER A 702 32.81 24.48 45.51
N PHE A 703 32.40 25.12 44.41
CA PHE A 703 31.55 26.30 44.45
C PHE A 703 30.09 25.90 44.71
N PRO A 704 29.29 26.71 45.43
CA PRO A 704 27.88 26.38 45.69
C PRO A 704 27.08 26.22 44.39
N VAL A 705 26.27 25.17 44.31
CA VAL A 705 25.36 24.89 43.19
C VAL A 705 24.16 25.83 43.24
N GLU A 706 23.73 26.33 42.09
CA GLU A 706 22.54 27.17 41.91
C GLU A 706 21.24 26.48 42.36
N ASN A 707 20.21 27.29 42.65
CA ASN A 707 18.87 26.79 43.00
C ASN A 707 18.81 25.84 44.22
N ARG A 708 19.87 25.85 45.05
CA ARG A 708 19.94 25.20 46.36
C ARG A 708 19.71 26.20 47.50
N LEU A 709 19.52 25.68 48.71
CA LEU A 709 19.39 26.51 49.93
C LEU A 709 20.69 27.24 50.31
N THR A 710 21.83 26.83 49.76
CA THR A 710 23.12 27.48 50.00
C THR A 710 23.24 28.75 49.15
N PRO A 711 23.51 29.92 49.74
CA PRO A 711 23.60 31.16 48.99
C PRO A 711 24.83 31.17 48.06
N GLN A 712 24.68 31.78 46.87
CA GLN A 712 25.78 32.13 45.98
C GLN A 712 26.07 33.64 46.11
N GLY A 713 27.31 34.00 46.43
CA GLY A 713 27.67 35.39 46.63
C GLY A 713 29.17 35.67 46.54
N LYS A 714 29.53 36.94 46.75
CA LYS A 714 30.92 37.41 46.71
C LYS A 714 31.78 36.79 47.81
N THR A 715 31.19 36.43 48.95
CA THR A 715 31.86 35.78 50.08
C THR A 715 32.29 34.37 49.70
N GLU A 716 31.40 33.62 49.06
CA GLU A 716 31.63 32.25 48.62
C GLU A 716 32.66 32.20 47.49
N LEU A 717 32.65 33.19 46.59
CA LEU A 717 33.72 33.38 45.60
C LEU A 717 35.08 33.58 46.27
N ARG A 718 35.14 34.46 47.28
CA ARG A 718 36.38 34.72 48.02
C ARG A 718 36.89 33.46 48.71
N GLU A 719 36.02 32.70 49.35
CA GLU A 719 36.37 31.46 50.03
C GLU A 719 36.84 30.39 49.06
N HIS A 720 36.17 30.22 47.91
CA HIS A 720 36.57 29.28 46.86
C HIS A 720 37.97 29.60 46.32
N LEU A 721 38.22 30.86 45.96
CA LEU A 721 39.53 31.30 45.44
C LEU A 721 40.65 31.16 46.49
N LYS A 722 40.36 31.40 47.77
CA LYS A 722 41.31 31.18 48.88
C LYS A 722 41.59 29.70 49.13
N ARG A 723 40.54 28.86 49.14
CA ARG A 723 40.62 27.41 49.36
C ARG A 723 41.54 26.74 48.34
N HIS A 724 41.51 27.20 47.09
CA HIS A 724 42.36 26.70 46.01
C HIS A 724 43.59 27.58 45.72
N GLY A 725 44.02 28.40 46.69
CA GLY A 725 45.13 29.34 46.54
C GLY A 725 46.48 28.71 46.17
N ALA A 726 46.68 27.41 46.41
CA ALA A 726 47.87 26.67 46.01
C ALA A 726 47.88 26.25 44.53
N ARG A 727 46.73 26.31 43.84
CA ARG A 727 46.55 25.92 42.43
C ARG A 727 46.79 27.09 41.47
N GLY A 728 47.05 26.79 40.20
CA GLY A 728 47.13 27.80 39.14
C GLY A 728 45.79 28.55 38.98
N TYR A 729 45.81 29.82 38.55
CA TYR A 729 44.59 30.64 38.52
C TYR A 729 43.47 30.03 37.66
N VAL A 730 43.83 29.40 36.53
CA VAL A 730 42.91 28.66 35.63
C VAL A 730 42.23 27.50 36.35
N GLU A 731 42.99 26.75 37.15
CA GLU A 731 42.47 25.60 37.91
C GLU A 731 41.51 26.04 39.00
N ARG A 732 41.71 27.24 39.59
CA ARG A 732 40.76 27.82 40.55
C ARG A 732 39.41 28.15 39.90
N LEU A 733 39.43 28.51 38.61
CA LEU A 733 38.25 28.84 37.82
C LEU A 733 37.64 27.62 37.11
N SER A 734 38.27 26.46 37.17
CA SER A 734 37.79 25.23 36.53
C SER A 734 36.64 24.59 37.31
N ASP A 735 35.64 25.37 37.74
CA ASP A 735 34.42 24.92 38.40
C ASP A 735 33.22 25.42 37.57
N PHE A 736 32.32 24.53 37.18
CA PHE A 736 31.20 24.88 36.30
C PHE A 736 30.25 25.90 36.94
N HIS A 737 29.90 25.69 38.20
CA HIS A 737 28.95 26.54 38.92
C HIS A 737 29.54 27.94 39.17
N LEU A 738 30.86 28.02 39.33
CA LEU A 738 31.58 29.29 39.37
C LEU A 738 31.52 30.02 38.02
N LEU A 739 31.77 29.33 36.90
CA LEU A 739 31.70 29.94 35.56
C LEU A 739 30.28 30.41 35.24
N LEU A 740 29.26 29.65 35.63
CA LEU A 740 27.86 30.05 35.50
C LEU A 740 27.54 31.31 36.34
N TRP A 741 28.06 31.39 37.58
CA TRP A 741 27.88 32.55 38.42
C TRP A 741 28.61 33.79 37.89
N LEU A 742 29.81 33.62 37.32
CA LEU A 742 30.58 34.69 36.68
C LEU A 742 29.85 35.24 35.45
N ALA A 743 29.22 34.37 34.65
CA ALA A 743 28.43 34.78 33.50
C ALA A 743 27.20 35.65 33.86
N LYS A 744 26.75 35.61 35.12
CA LYS A 744 25.66 36.45 35.63
C LYS A 744 26.13 37.82 36.11
N GLN A 745 27.44 38.08 36.16
CA GLN A 745 27.98 39.34 36.66
C GLN A 745 27.94 40.43 35.58
N PRO A 746 27.57 41.67 35.93
CA PRO A 746 27.40 42.76 34.95
C PRO A 746 28.70 43.22 34.27
N HIS A 747 29.86 42.73 34.72
CA HIS A 747 31.19 43.14 34.24
C HIS A 747 31.84 42.13 33.29
N LEU A 748 31.17 41.02 32.97
CA LEU A 748 31.65 39.99 32.06
C LEU A 748 30.61 39.77 30.97
N ASP A 749 30.97 40.06 29.72
CA ASP A 749 30.08 39.82 28.58
C ASP A 749 30.24 38.39 28.02
N PRO A 750 29.38 37.95 27.07
CA PRO A 750 29.48 36.60 26.50
C PRO A 750 30.81 36.29 25.80
N ASN A 751 31.52 37.28 25.25
CA ASN A 751 32.82 37.09 24.62
C ASN A 751 33.91 36.88 25.68
N ASP A 752 33.83 37.61 26.79
CA ASP A 752 34.71 37.41 27.95
C ASP A 752 34.56 36.00 28.52
N MET A 753 33.31 35.52 28.63
CA MET A 753 33.04 34.15 29.07
C MET A 753 33.58 33.11 28.10
N ALA A 754 33.52 33.34 26.79
CA ALA A 754 34.10 32.44 25.80
C ALA A 754 35.63 32.29 25.98
N LEU A 755 36.35 33.39 26.23
CA LEU A 755 37.79 33.37 26.49
C LEU A 755 38.14 32.67 27.80
N LEU A 756 37.35 32.88 28.86
CA LEU A 756 37.52 32.19 30.14
C LEU A 756 37.26 30.68 30.01
N CYS A 757 36.19 30.28 29.33
CA CYS A 757 35.88 28.88 29.07
C CYS A 757 36.93 28.21 28.18
N GLU A 758 37.45 28.90 27.15
CA GLU A 758 38.56 28.40 26.33
C GLU A 758 39.82 28.20 27.18
N ALA A 759 40.15 29.15 28.06
CA ALA A 759 41.29 29.05 28.96
C ALA A 759 41.16 27.84 29.91
N VAL A 760 39.96 27.59 30.45
CA VAL A 760 39.66 26.42 31.29
C VAL A 760 39.75 25.11 30.50
N LYS A 761 39.17 25.07 29.29
CA LYS A 761 39.18 23.88 28.41
C LYS A 761 40.58 23.49 27.98
N GLU A 762 41.38 24.46 27.53
CA GLU A 762 42.74 24.26 27.00
C GLU A 762 43.84 24.32 28.08
N ARG A 763 43.47 24.58 29.34
CA ARG A 763 44.38 24.85 30.47
C ARG A 763 45.42 25.95 30.17
N ARG A 764 45.01 26.99 29.43
CA ARG A 764 45.86 28.14 29.11
C ARG A 764 45.79 29.20 30.21
N PRO A 765 46.88 29.94 30.50
CA PRO A 765 46.85 31.02 31.48
C PRO A 765 45.75 32.05 31.20
N VAL A 766 45.00 32.43 32.25
CA VAL A 766 43.99 33.50 32.15
C VAL A 766 44.68 34.86 31.93
N LEU A 767 44.16 35.67 31.01
CA LEU A 767 44.65 37.04 30.79
C LEU A 767 44.56 37.86 32.08
N GLU A 768 45.60 38.67 32.34
CA GLU A 768 45.75 39.43 33.59
C GLU A 768 44.55 40.35 33.89
N GLY A 769 43.91 40.92 32.86
CA GLY A 769 42.72 41.75 33.00
C GLY A 769 41.55 41.02 33.66
N TYR A 770 41.26 39.78 33.27
CA TYR A 770 40.17 38.99 33.87
C TYR A 770 40.48 38.58 35.29
N ARG A 771 41.75 38.30 35.60
CA ARG A 771 42.19 38.02 36.97
C ARG A 771 41.91 39.20 37.91
N VAL A 772 42.24 40.42 37.48
CA VAL A 772 41.98 41.64 38.28
C VAL A 772 40.48 41.85 38.48
N ILE A 773 39.68 41.64 37.43
CA ILE A 773 38.21 41.79 37.52
C ILE A 773 37.62 40.77 38.51
N ILE A 774 38.00 39.51 38.42
CA ILE A 774 37.46 38.44 39.28
C ILE A 774 37.93 38.64 40.73
N ASP A 775 39.20 38.99 40.95
CA ASP A 775 39.75 39.26 42.30
C ASP A 775 39.09 40.51 42.93
N SER A 776 38.73 41.52 42.12
CA SER A 776 37.94 42.68 42.54
C SER A 776 36.52 42.30 42.93
N ILE A 777 35.84 41.47 42.13
CA ILE A 777 34.49 40.96 42.45
C ILE A 777 34.49 40.16 43.76
N ALA A 778 35.55 39.39 44.01
CA ALA A 778 35.75 38.64 45.26
C ALA A 778 36.14 39.54 46.45
N GLY A 779 36.51 40.80 46.22
CA GLY A 779 37.10 41.68 47.24
C GLY A 779 38.40 41.11 47.82
N ILE A 780 39.22 40.50 46.97
CA ILE A 780 40.58 40.01 47.26
C ILE A 780 41.61 41.06 46.79
N ALA A 781 41.26 41.91 45.83
CA ALA A 781 42.09 43.03 45.39
C ALA A 781 42.35 44.01 46.54
N GLN A 782 43.64 44.24 46.84
CA GLN A 782 44.14 45.42 47.56
C GLN A 782 44.38 46.55 46.57
#